data_AF-A0AA38T5T7-F1
#
_entry.id   AF-A0AA38T5T7-F1
#
_cell.length_a   1.000
_cell.length_b   1.000
_cell.length_c   1.000
_cell.angle_alpha   90.00
_cell.angle_beta   90.00
_cell.angle_gamma   90.00
#
_symmetry.space_group_name_H-M   'P 1'
#
loop_
_entity.id
_entity.type
_entity.pdbx_description
1 polymer ?
#
loop_
_entity_poly.entity_id
_entity_poly.type
_entity_poly.pdbx_seq_one_letter_code
_entity_poly.pdbx_strand_id
1 'polypeptide(L)'
;MGLISSSLSVNPSPNEQSDLLSVHFPTLTREQQQLPYVHFAKSELTEAPKKRVMEKFLKRKPSTSNASVPSNNAVDINDLPWDPSERPKITSYNPNQIDEIRRQYLVRGPCQPRGHEFPTSMIGAKARRFVVSWFDQFPWLEYSVKRDRAYCLHCYLCRDQGGIETFVTEGFNNWSKKDRLTLHEGGVNSFHRNALKRCEDLLNQNQSIASALQKQTQRMKTEYHMRLNASVEVCRYLLENALPFCGHDESESSLYKGLFLGTLKLIGRTNKDIEKVILHNAPKNNQLTSPKIQKDIVTCFAEEVLKSIIGEIGDDVFALLVDESSDVSRKEQMAVVLRFVDKCGMVQERFVGVVHVIDTSALSLKSSIDAFFAKHGLSLAQVRGHGYDGASNMSGKFNGLKALILSENESAFYLHCFAHQLQLVIVAVAKKHDGVKDFFDLLALVVTVVNSSCKRKDMIRESHKDRIQEEIGNDEIVTSKGLNQEISLVRAGDTRWNSHHRTIMSLIALFPEVVKVLEYVQEDGDNVATRLQASGILSYFKTFEFVFYMHLMLTIFGLANSLSQALQRKDQDILEAVSLIQTTKDQLQMLRENGFDELVEKCYSLCDKHNIVKLDMEEGYVNPKNPRKRMNISNRHYYNFDIFNTVLDMQIREFDDRFCETSTELLQNMAALNPRNSFSEFNKERLLKLSEMYPCDFNDKEKIILEHELDVYYHSVYNDVRFSNLKGIADLAMLMVATRKHISHPIVYRLLKLTLVLPVATATVERCFSTMKLVKSDLRNRIADEFLNVVLICAIEKEAHGKVKNEDVVDRFQKMKTRREQN
;
A
#
# COMPACT_ATOMS: atom_id res chain seq x y z
N MET A 1 38.81 38.07 -54.66
CA MET A 1 39.96 38.97 -54.90
C MET A 1 39.91 40.09 -53.87
N GLY A 2 41.00 40.28 -53.09
CA GLY A 2 41.27 41.39 -52.14
C GLY A 2 40.35 41.47 -50.91
N LEU A 3 40.69 41.15 -49.65
CA LEU A 3 41.87 41.30 -48.78
C LEU A 3 42.30 42.75 -48.45
N ILE A 4 42.63 42.90 -47.15
CA ILE A 4 43.32 44.00 -46.39
C ILE A 4 42.33 44.85 -45.56
N SER A 5 42.07 44.54 -44.27
CA SER A 5 42.91 44.66 -43.05
C SER A 5 43.11 46.13 -42.63
N SER A 6 42.93 46.59 -41.38
CA SER A 6 43.56 46.21 -40.09
C SER A 6 43.19 47.38 -39.13
N SER A 7 43.10 47.34 -37.78
CA SER A 7 43.50 46.37 -36.75
C SER A 7 43.36 47.00 -35.34
N LEU A 8 43.06 46.15 -34.33
CA LEU A 8 43.55 46.14 -32.92
C LEU A 8 42.99 47.22 -31.94
N SER A 9 42.73 47.00 -30.65
CA SER A 9 42.72 45.87 -29.67
C SER A 9 42.20 46.48 -28.34
N VAL A 10 41.54 45.82 -27.39
CA VAL A 10 42.14 45.15 -26.19
C VAL A 10 41.02 44.74 -25.19
N ASN A 11 41.05 43.47 -24.79
CA ASN A 11 40.66 42.76 -23.55
C ASN A 11 39.22 42.52 -23.03
N PRO A 12 39.02 41.37 -22.31
CA PRO A 12 37.71 40.74 -22.03
C PRO A 12 37.36 40.54 -20.52
N SER A 13 36.08 40.13 -20.27
CA SER A 13 35.53 39.44 -19.08
C SER A 13 35.24 40.31 -17.83
N PRO A 14 34.19 40.06 -16.96
CA PRO A 14 33.56 38.75 -16.65
C PRO A 14 32.03 38.68 -16.34
N ASN A 15 31.54 37.42 -16.27
CA ASN A 15 30.35 36.87 -15.56
C ASN A 15 28.94 37.31 -16.05
N GLU A 16 27.92 36.47 -16.24
CA GLU A 16 27.53 35.19 -15.61
C GLU A 16 26.90 34.24 -16.67
N GLN A 17 27.33 32.98 -16.70
CA GLN A 17 26.68 31.90 -17.43
C GLN A 17 25.66 31.23 -16.52
N SER A 18 24.41 31.19 -16.97
CA SER A 18 23.33 30.40 -16.38
C SER A 18 23.48 28.93 -16.80
N ASP A 19 23.97 28.10 -15.87
CA ASP A 19 23.80 26.66 -15.89
C ASP A 19 22.36 26.30 -15.46
N LEU A 20 21.59 25.67 -16.36
CA LEU A 20 20.38 24.92 -16.00
C LEU A 20 20.45 23.49 -16.55
N LEU A 21 21.13 22.66 -15.74
CA LEU A 21 20.82 21.28 -15.35
C LEU A 21 20.06 20.39 -16.34
N SER A 22 20.83 19.73 -17.19
CA SER A 22 20.55 18.36 -17.65
C SER A 22 20.71 17.37 -16.49
N VAL A 23 19.66 16.61 -16.18
CA VAL A 23 19.69 15.53 -15.18
C VAL A 23 20.42 14.32 -15.76
N HIS A 24 21.65 14.09 -15.32
CA HIS A 24 22.41 12.87 -15.58
C HIS A 24 22.28 11.89 -14.40
N PHE A 25 21.88 10.66 -14.71
CA PHE A 25 21.85 9.53 -13.79
C PHE A 25 23.28 9.09 -13.43
N PRO A 26 23.64 8.93 -12.14
CA PRO A 26 24.94 8.38 -11.79
C PRO A 26 24.95 6.86 -11.97
N THR A 27 25.86 6.41 -12.84
CA THR A 27 26.34 5.03 -12.90
C THR A 27 27.49 4.92 -11.91
N LEU A 28 27.36 4.13 -10.83
CA LEU A 28 28.47 3.87 -9.90
C LEU A 28 29.25 2.66 -10.39
N THR A 29 30.51 2.90 -10.77
CA THR A 29 31.52 1.86 -11.01
C THR A 29 32.29 1.51 -9.74
N ARG A 30 32.80 0.28 -9.77
CA ARG A 30 33.56 -0.47 -8.77
C ARG A 30 34.82 0.26 -8.27
N GLU A 31 35.17 -0.09 -7.03
CA GLU A 31 36.48 0.05 -6.37
C GLU A 31 36.80 1.39 -5.69
N GLN A 32 36.46 1.46 -4.39
CA GLN A 32 37.44 1.71 -3.34
C GLN A 32 36.94 1.10 -2.02
N GLN A 33 37.45 -0.09 -1.74
CA GLN A 33 37.42 -0.75 -0.43
C GLN A 33 38.47 -0.08 0.47
N GLN A 34 38.10 0.30 1.71
CA GLN A 34 38.69 -0.20 2.97
C GLN A 34 38.38 0.71 4.17
N LEU A 35 38.25 0.02 5.33
CA LEU A 35 38.25 0.44 6.75
C LEU A 35 36.87 0.57 7.45
N PRO A 36 36.76 0.20 8.74
CA PRO A 36 37.24 -1.03 9.38
C PRO A 36 36.12 -1.77 10.18
N TYR A 37 36.29 -3.08 10.32
CA TYR A 37 35.48 -3.97 11.16
C TYR A 37 35.61 -3.60 12.65
N VAL A 38 34.47 -3.32 13.31
CA VAL A 38 34.39 -3.29 14.78
C VAL A 38 33.36 -4.33 15.23
N HIS A 39 33.84 -5.29 16.02
CA HIS A 39 33.09 -6.33 16.69
C HIS A 39 31.97 -5.75 17.57
N PHE A 40 30.74 -6.26 17.44
CA PHE A 40 29.74 -6.19 18.50
C PHE A 40 29.37 -7.61 18.96
N ALA A 41 29.62 -7.83 20.25
CA ALA A 41 29.36 -9.05 20.99
C ALA A 41 27.84 -9.31 21.14
N LYS A 42 27.47 -10.59 21.07
CA LYS A 42 26.16 -11.08 21.50
C LYS A 42 26.10 -11.02 23.03
N SER A 43 25.14 -10.29 23.58
CA SER A 43 24.73 -10.42 24.98
C SER A 43 23.35 -11.06 25.05
N GLU A 44 23.29 -12.14 25.82
CA GLU A 44 22.13 -12.98 26.10
C GLU A 44 21.05 -12.22 26.88
N LEU A 45 19.79 -12.42 26.50
CA LEU A 45 18.62 -12.04 27.30
C LEU A 45 18.08 -13.29 28.00
N THR A 46 18.19 -13.26 29.33
CA THR A 46 17.60 -14.20 30.27
C THR A 46 16.11 -13.90 30.46
N GLU A 47 15.21 -14.82 30.07
CA GLU A 47 13.81 -14.80 30.49
C GLU A 47 13.56 -15.81 31.61
N ALA A 48 13.08 -15.31 32.75
CA ALA A 48 12.55 -16.11 33.86
C ALA A 48 11.02 -16.26 33.73
N PRO A 49 10.42 -17.40 34.11
CA PRO A 49 9.01 -17.68 33.84
C PRO A 49 8.10 -17.28 35.00
N LYS A 50 6.92 -16.72 34.69
CA LYS A 50 5.76 -16.69 35.60
C LYS A 50 4.54 -17.29 34.90
N LYS A 51 4.13 -18.49 35.33
CA LYS A 51 2.82 -19.11 35.05
C LYS A 51 2.15 -19.52 36.36
N ARG A 52 0.91 -19.08 36.55
CA ARG A 52 -0.13 -19.52 37.51
C ARG A 52 -1.42 -18.79 37.09
N VAL A 53 -2.65 -19.31 37.04
CA VAL A 53 -3.33 -20.60 37.28
C VAL A 53 -4.68 -20.52 36.55
N MET A 54 -5.16 -21.65 36.01
CA MET A 54 -6.54 -22.11 35.73
C MET A 54 -6.44 -22.90 34.41
N GLU A 55 -6.67 -24.21 34.33
CA GLU A 55 -7.84 -24.95 34.79
C GLU A 55 -7.52 -26.39 35.24
N LYS A 56 -8.29 -26.84 36.24
CA LYS A 56 -8.59 -28.25 36.59
C LYS A 56 -9.56 -28.76 35.52
N PHE A 57 -9.52 -29.99 35.00
CA PHE A 57 -10.02 -31.21 35.65
C PHE A 57 -9.71 -32.42 34.74
N LEU A 58 -9.02 -33.43 35.28
CA LEU A 58 -9.40 -34.86 35.27
C LEU A 58 -8.20 -35.68 35.80
N LYS A 59 -8.29 -36.09 37.06
CA LYS A 59 -7.35 -37.02 37.72
C LYS A 59 -7.89 -38.44 37.61
N ARG A 60 -7.01 -39.40 37.32
CA ARG A 60 -6.92 -40.70 38.05
C ARG A 60 -5.45 -41.16 38.08
N LYS A 61 -4.94 -41.35 39.31
CA LYS A 61 -3.65 -41.96 39.75
C LYS A 61 -3.76 -43.51 39.66
N PRO A 62 -2.71 -44.35 39.91
CA PRO A 62 -1.42 -44.16 40.63
C PRO A 62 -0.22 -44.81 39.85
N SER A 63 1.04 -44.97 40.28
CA SER A 63 1.81 -44.86 41.53
C SER A 63 3.31 -44.80 41.18
N THR A 64 4.09 -44.16 42.04
CA THR A 64 5.55 -43.99 42.10
C THR A 64 6.36 -45.30 42.20
N SER A 65 7.49 -45.37 41.49
CA SER A 65 8.76 -45.85 42.06
C SER A 65 9.96 -45.27 41.29
N ASN A 66 10.99 -44.90 42.04
CA ASN A 66 12.20 -44.21 41.59
C ASN A 66 13.08 -45.10 40.69
N ALA A 67 13.58 -44.55 39.58
CA ALA A 67 14.84 -44.99 38.98
C ALA A 67 15.53 -43.82 38.27
N SER A 68 16.80 -43.63 38.61
CA SER A 68 17.76 -42.66 38.11
C SER A 68 17.81 -42.52 36.58
N VAL A 69 17.92 -41.28 36.11
CA VAL A 69 18.31 -40.93 34.74
C VAL A 69 19.70 -41.53 34.44
N PRO A 70 19.88 -42.37 33.40
CA PRO A 70 21.22 -42.80 32.97
C PRO A 70 21.90 -41.69 32.17
N SER A 71 23.19 -41.52 32.40
CA SER A 71 24.05 -40.57 31.69
C SER A 71 24.10 -40.84 30.18
N ASN A 72 24.23 -39.76 29.41
CA ASN A 72 24.62 -39.78 27.99
C ASN A 72 26.07 -40.32 27.87
N ASN A 73 26.24 -41.64 27.85
CA ASN A 73 27.49 -42.26 27.39
C ASN A 73 27.32 -42.60 25.90
N ALA A 74 27.82 -41.74 25.01
CA ALA A 74 27.95 -42.10 23.60
C ALA A 74 28.94 -43.27 23.49
N VAL A 75 28.49 -44.41 22.93
CA VAL A 75 29.36 -45.57 22.73
C VAL A 75 30.26 -45.30 21.53
N ASP A 76 31.57 -45.55 21.67
CA ASP A 76 32.49 -45.53 20.54
C ASP A 76 32.16 -46.69 19.60
N ILE A 77 31.76 -46.33 18.39
CA ILE A 77 31.30 -47.23 17.35
C ILE A 77 32.44 -48.15 16.86
N ASN A 78 33.70 -47.74 17.05
CA ASN A 78 34.86 -48.55 16.71
C ASN A 78 35.17 -49.63 17.76
N ASP A 79 34.71 -49.46 19.01
CA ASP A 79 34.99 -50.36 20.14
C ASP A 79 33.79 -51.24 20.52
N LEU A 80 33.05 -51.72 19.51
CA LEU A 80 31.91 -52.63 19.73
C LEU A 80 32.39 -54.07 20.04
N PRO A 81 31.82 -54.75 21.06
CA PRO A 81 32.20 -56.12 21.43
C PRO A 81 32.02 -57.12 20.30
N TRP A 82 33.07 -57.90 20.02
CA TRP A 82 33.03 -58.90 18.94
C TRP A 82 32.30 -60.18 19.34
N ASP A 83 32.57 -60.71 20.53
CA ASP A 83 31.96 -61.95 21.03
C ASP A 83 30.46 -61.73 21.33
N PRO A 84 29.55 -62.56 20.79
CA PRO A 84 28.10 -62.35 20.91
C PRO A 84 27.60 -62.39 22.36
N SER A 85 28.33 -63.05 23.27
CA SER A 85 27.95 -63.12 24.69
C SER A 85 28.23 -61.83 25.47
N GLU A 86 29.04 -60.93 24.91
CA GLU A 86 29.45 -59.67 25.53
C GLU A 86 28.68 -58.47 24.98
N ARG A 87 27.87 -58.68 23.94
CA ARG A 87 27.10 -57.62 23.32
C ARG A 87 25.93 -57.18 24.23
N PRO A 88 25.84 -55.89 24.58
CA PRO A 88 24.64 -55.32 25.21
C PRO A 88 23.39 -55.55 24.36
N LYS A 89 22.20 -55.51 24.98
CA LYS A 89 20.94 -55.55 24.21
C LYS A 89 20.91 -54.35 23.25
N ILE A 90 20.46 -54.54 22.00
CA ILE A 90 20.42 -53.42 21.04
C ILE A 90 19.59 -52.23 21.56
N THR A 91 18.55 -52.49 22.36
CA THR A 91 17.72 -51.45 22.99
C THR A 91 18.41 -50.70 24.14
N SER A 92 19.59 -51.13 24.61
CA SER A 92 20.34 -50.41 25.65
C SER A 92 21.25 -49.32 25.08
N TYR A 93 21.46 -49.28 23.76
CA TYR A 93 22.19 -48.19 23.11
C TYR A 93 21.33 -46.94 22.95
N ASN A 94 21.97 -45.77 22.78
CA ASN A 94 21.27 -44.51 22.54
C ASN A 94 20.39 -44.63 21.26
N PRO A 95 19.09 -44.26 21.31
CA PRO A 95 18.19 -44.34 20.16
C PRO A 95 18.73 -43.73 18.87
N ASN A 96 19.54 -42.68 18.98
CA ASN A 96 20.12 -41.96 17.83
C ASN A 96 21.34 -42.69 17.21
N GLN A 97 21.87 -43.73 17.85
CA GLN A 97 23.04 -44.50 17.38
C GLN A 97 22.71 -45.94 17.00
N ILE A 98 21.50 -46.43 17.31
CA ILE A 98 21.13 -47.84 17.12
C ILE A 98 21.32 -48.30 15.68
N ASP A 99 20.88 -47.51 14.70
CA ASP A 99 20.96 -47.92 13.29
C ASP A 99 22.39 -47.90 12.74
N GLU A 100 23.25 -47.00 13.25
CA GLU A 100 24.68 -47.01 12.91
C GLU A 100 25.40 -48.21 13.53
N ILE A 101 25.11 -48.53 14.80
CA ILE A 101 25.65 -49.71 15.50
C ILE A 101 25.22 -50.99 14.78
N ARG A 102 23.95 -51.08 14.35
CA ARG A 102 23.46 -52.22 13.54
C ARG A 102 24.23 -52.37 12.24
N ARG A 103 24.48 -51.27 11.51
CA ARG A 103 25.28 -51.30 10.28
C ARG A 103 26.68 -51.80 10.53
N GLN A 104 27.32 -51.35 11.60
CA GLN A 104 28.69 -51.76 11.92
C GLN A 104 28.80 -53.25 12.24
N TYR A 105 27.85 -53.81 13.00
CA TYR A 105 27.77 -55.25 13.19
C TYR A 105 27.50 -56.02 11.87
N LEU A 106 26.65 -55.48 10.98
CA LEU A 106 26.39 -56.10 9.67
C LEU A 106 27.61 -56.06 8.74
N VAL A 107 28.37 -54.97 8.76
CA VAL A 107 29.62 -54.82 7.99
C VAL A 107 30.70 -55.77 8.51
N ARG A 108 30.83 -55.90 9.84
CA ARG A 108 31.79 -56.84 10.46
C ARG A 108 31.40 -58.31 10.24
N GLY A 109 30.11 -58.60 10.12
CA GLY A 109 29.60 -59.96 9.93
C GLY A 109 29.53 -60.78 11.23
N PRO A 110 29.12 -62.06 11.14
CA PRO A 110 28.93 -62.93 12.29
C PRO A 110 30.25 -63.38 12.93
N CYS A 111 30.29 -63.45 14.26
CA CYS A 111 31.47 -63.94 15.00
C CYS A 111 31.65 -65.46 14.85
N GLN A 112 32.58 -65.88 13.98
CA GLN A 112 32.84 -67.28 13.64
C GLN A 112 34.31 -67.68 13.89
N PRO A 113 34.68 -68.09 15.12
CA PRO A 113 36.05 -68.45 15.49
C PRO A 113 36.44 -69.84 14.93
N ARG A 114 36.73 -69.93 13.62
CA ARG A 114 36.99 -71.20 12.92
C ARG A 114 38.24 -71.95 13.38
N GLY A 115 39.24 -71.25 13.89
CA GLY A 115 40.49 -71.83 14.41
C GLY A 115 40.45 -72.22 15.89
N HIS A 116 39.30 -72.14 16.55
CA HIS A 116 39.16 -72.45 17.97
C HIS A 116 38.97 -73.95 18.22
N GLU A 117 39.58 -74.48 19.28
CA GLU A 117 39.34 -75.85 19.76
C GLU A 117 38.05 -75.89 20.59
N PHE A 118 36.97 -76.35 19.97
CA PHE A 118 35.65 -76.39 20.61
C PHE A 118 35.59 -77.42 21.75
N PRO A 119 35.15 -77.00 22.96
CA PRO A 119 35.03 -77.89 24.11
C PRO A 119 34.14 -79.10 23.82
N THR A 120 34.53 -80.25 24.37
CA THR A 120 33.74 -81.49 24.27
C THR A 120 32.98 -81.70 25.57
N SER A 121 31.65 -81.76 25.47
CA SER A 121 30.74 -82.00 26.59
C SER A 121 29.98 -83.32 26.41
N MET A 122 29.73 -84.02 27.51
CA MET A 122 28.93 -85.24 27.51
C MET A 122 27.45 -84.87 27.44
N ILE A 123 26.80 -85.18 26.30
CA ILE A 123 25.36 -84.97 26.11
C ILE A 123 24.71 -86.35 25.99
N GLY A 124 24.13 -86.83 27.09
CA GLY A 124 23.70 -88.22 27.23
C GLY A 124 24.91 -89.16 27.29
N ALA A 125 24.89 -90.26 26.53
CA ALA A 125 25.97 -91.25 26.49
C ALA A 125 27.06 -90.96 25.43
N LYS A 126 27.04 -89.80 24.76
CA LYS A 126 27.99 -89.45 23.68
C LYS A 126 28.71 -88.14 23.97
N ALA A 127 30.02 -88.13 23.72
CA ALA A 127 30.81 -86.91 23.67
C ALA A 127 30.41 -86.08 22.44
N ARG A 128 30.03 -84.82 22.64
CA ARG A 128 29.58 -83.89 21.58
C ARG A 128 30.30 -82.55 21.71
N ARG A 129 30.51 -81.88 20.59
CA ARG A 129 31.08 -80.52 20.49
C ARG A 129 30.41 -79.77 19.34
N PHE A 130 30.57 -78.45 19.32
CA PHE A 130 30.21 -77.64 18.16
C PHE A 130 30.98 -78.11 16.91
N VAL A 131 30.33 -78.06 15.74
CA VAL A 131 30.91 -78.52 14.47
C VAL A 131 31.17 -77.31 13.57
N VAL A 132 32.43 -77.07 13.23
CA VAL A 132 32.87 -75.88 12.47
C VAL A 132 32.15 -75.73 11.13
N SER A 133 31.86 -76.84 10.44
CA SER A 133 31.14 -76.82 9.15
C SER A 133 29.69 -76.35 9.25
N TRP A 134 29.15 -76.14 10.47
CA TRP A 134 27.87 -75.47 10.64
C TRP A 134 27.91 -73.99 10.28
N PHE A 135 29.07 -73.33 10.38
CA PHE A 135 29.20 -71.96 9.89
C PHE A 135 29.00 -71.84 8.38
N ASP A 136 29.38 -72.87 7.62
CA ASP A 136 29.19 -72.91 6.17
C ASP A 136 27.72 -73.17 5.79
N GLN A 137 27.01 -73.94 6.63
CA GLN A 137 25.61 -74.29 6.41
C GLN A 137 24.65 -73.22 6.91
N PHE A 138 25.05 -72.46 7.94
CA PHE A 138 24.26 -71.40 8.54
C PHE A 138 25.11 -70.13 8.64
N PRO A 139 25.19 -69.33 7.55
CA PRO A 139 26.03 -68.14 7.53
C PRO A 139 25.72 -67.14 8.65
N TRP A 140 24.48 -67.10 9.14
CA TRP A 140 24.03 -66.24 10.24
C TRP A 140 24.52 -66.67 11.63
N LEU A 141 25.07 -67.88 11.76
CA LEU A 141 25.42 -68.51 13.02
C LEU A 141 26.68 -67.87 13.62
N GLU A 142 26.57 -67.47 14.88
CA GLU A 142 27.67 -66.94 15.68
C GLU A 142 28.02 -67.90 16.81
N TYR A 143 29.25 -67.85 17.30
CA TYR A 143 29.68 -68.63 18.46
C TYR A 143 30.48 -67.78 19.44
N SER A 144 30.15 -67.92 20.72
CA SER A 144 30.90 -67.35 21.84
C SER A 144 31.90 -68.35 22.39
N VAL A 145 33.19 -68.03 22.29
CA VAL A 145 34.26 -68.82 22.93
C VAL A 145 34.14 -68.75 24.45
N LYS A 146 33.73 -67.59 24.98
CA LYS A 146 33.62 -67.36 26.43
C LYS A 146 32.51 -68.21 27.09
N ARG A 147 31.42 -68.49 26.37
CA ARG A 147 30.25 -69.20 26.92
C ARG A 147 30.02 -70.60 26.36
N ASP A 148 30.81 -71.05 25.38
CA ASP A 148 30.58 -72.30 24.64
C ASP A 148 29.13 -72.42 24.12
N ARG A 149 28.66 -71.36 23.45
CA ARG A 149 27.26 -71.22 23.00
C ARG A 149 27.14 -70.51 21.66
N ALA A 150 26.15 -70.92 20.86
CA ALA A 150 25.85 -70.36 19.56
C ALA A 150 24.69 -69.34 19.59
N TYR A 151 24.79 -68.31 18.75
CA TYR A 151 23.87 -67.17 18.65
C TYR A 151 23.53 -66.87 17.18
N CYS A 152 22.62 -65.93 16.93
CA CYS A 152 22.23 -65.50 15.60
C CYS A 152 22.36 -63.98 15.45
N LEU A 153 23.22 -63.54 14.53
CA LEU A 153 23.51 -62.11 14.32
C LEU A 153 22.25 -61.32 13.94
N HIS A 154 21.51 -61.76 12.93
CA HIS A 154 20.34 -61.02 12.43
C HIS A 154 19.22 -60.94 13.48
N CYS A 155 19.01 -62.02 14.24
CA CYS A 155 18.03 -62.03 15.33
C CYS A 155 18.49 -61.17 16.52
N TYR A 156 19.79 -61.01 16.77
CA TYR A 156 20.27 -60.04 17.75
C TYR A 156 20.00 -58.60 17.31
N LEU A 157 20.21 -58.28 16.02
CA LEU A 157 20.11 -56.92 15.50
C LEU A 157 18.67 -56.41 15.27
N CYS A 158 17.79 -57.26 14.73
CA CYS A 158 16.51 -56.83 14.13
C CYS A 158 15.27 -57.61 14.62
N ARG A 159 15.31 -58.20 15.83
CA ARG A 159 14.21 -59.00 16.41
C ARG A 159 12.94 -58.18 16.74
N ASP A 160 11.79 -58.80 16.50
CA ASP A 160 10.47 -58.39 17.01
C ASP A 160 10.08 -59.16 18.29
N GLN A 161 9.13 -58.60 19.05
CA GLN A 161 8.53 -59.23 20.24
C GLN A 161 7.81 -60.54 19.85
N GLY A 162 8.48 -61.69 19.97
CA GLY A 162 7.87 -63.01 19.73
C GLY A 162 8.76 -64.20 19.29
N GLY A 163 10.06 -64.03 19.06
CA GLY A 163 10.95 -65.13 18.61
C GLY A 163 11.60 -66.00 19.72
N ILE A 164 12.17 -67.16 19.36
CA ILE A 164 12.93 -68.06 20.26
C ILE A 164 14.13 -67.31 20.85
N GLU A 165 14.10 -67.05 22.16
CA GLU A 165 15.13 -66.30 22.90
C GLU A 165 16.50 -66.97 22.89
N THR A 166 16.53 -68.30 22.72
CA THR A 166 17.73 -69.14 22.89
C THR A 166 18.90 -68.70 22.02
N PHE A 167 18.68 -68.20 20.80
CA PHE A 167 19.76 -67.76 19.90
C PHE A 167 20.14 -66.28 20.06
N VAL A 168 19.54 -65.56 21.00
CA VAL A 168 19.77 -64.11 21.21
C VAL A 168 20.26 -63.79 22.61
N THR A 169 19.66 -64.38 23.65
CA THR A 169 19.97 -64.05 25.06
C THR A 169 20.75 -65.17 25.75
N GLU A 170 20.20 -66.39 25.74
CA GLU A 170 20.77 -67.50 26.51
C GLU A 170 21.93 -68.18 25.79
N GLY A 171 21.90 -68.27 24.46
CA GLY A 171 22.84 -69.02 23.63
C GLY A 171 22.52 -70.52 23.57
N PHE A 172 22.69 -71.13 22.39
CA PHE A 172 22.42 -72.54 22.11
C PHE A 172 23.68 -73.40 22.29
N ASN A 173 23.61 -74.46 23.11
CA ASN A 173 24.72 -75.42 23.32
C ASN A 173 24.32 -76.90 23.21
N ASN A 174 23.10 -77.21 22.76
CA ASN A 174 22.68 -78.59 22.61
C ASN A 174 23.14 -79.19 21.26
N TRP A 175 24.42 -79.54 21.21
CA TRP A 175 25.10 -80.04 20.00
C TRP A 175 24.50 -81.35 19.45
N SER A 176 23.66 -82.05 20.22
CA SER A 176 22.95 -83.25 19.77
C SER A 176 21.75 -82.96 18.85
N LYS A 177 21.28 -81.70 18.80
CA LYS A 177 20.06 -81.28 18.10
C LYS A 177 20.36 -80.27 17.00
N LYS A 178 21.15 -80.67 16.00
CA LYS A 178 21.44 -79.84 14.81
C LYS A 178 20.16 -79.31 14.14
N ASP A 179 19.10 -80.10 14.10
CA ASP A 179 17.81 -79.72 13.49
C ASP A 179 17.18 -78.46 14.11
N ARG A 180 17.58 -78.08 15.33
CA ARG A 180 17.17 -76.80 15.95
C ARG A 180 17.74 -75.57 15.23
N LEU A 181 18.90 -75.69 14.59
CA LEU A 181 19.47 -74.64 13.74
C LEU A 181 18.64 -74.48 12.46
N THR A 182 18.28 -75.60 11.81
CA THR A 182 17.39 -75.61 10.64
C THR A 182 15.99 -75.07 10.99
N LEU A 183 15.45 -75.46 12.15
CA LEU A 183 14.16 -74.95 12.64
C LEU A 183 14.20 -73.44 12.95
N HIS A 184 15.35 -72.92 13.41
CA HIS A 184 15.53 -71.49 13.66
C HIS A 184 15.47 -70.68 12.37
N GLU A 185 16.15 -71.15 11.31
CA GLU A 185 16.10 -70.53 9.98
C GLU A 185 14.67 -70.55 9.42
N GLY A 186 13.96 -71.67 9.60
CA GLY A 186 12.52 -71.79 9.34
C GLY A 186 12.09 -71.51 7.89
N GLY A 187 10.79 -71.30 7.68
CA GLY A 187 10.20 -71.03 6.36
C GLY A 187 10.24 -69.55 5.93
N VAL A 188 9.53 -69.22 4.84
CA VAL A 188 9.53 -67.87 4.21
C VAL A 188 9.10 -66.74 5.16
N ASN A 189 8.34 -67.05 6.22
CA ASN A 189 7.86 -66.09 7.22
C ASN A 189 8.41 -66.36 8.64
N SER A 190 9.54 -67.05 8.77
CA SER A 190 10.16 -67.27 10.08
C SER A 190 10.64 -65.95 10.69
N PHE A 191 10.73 -65.90 12.03
CA PHE A 191 11.29 -64.74 12.73
C PHE A 191 12.71 -64.42 12.26
N HIS A 192 13.51 -65.45 11.97
CA HIS A 192 14.86 -65.29 11.44
C HIS A 192 14.85 -64.60 10.07
N ARG A 193 14.03 -65.08 9.12
CA ARG A 193 14.00 -64.54 7.76
C ARG A 193 13.43 -63.12 7.69
N ASN A 194 12.49 -62.79 8.56
CA ASN A 194 12.01 -61.41 8.75
C ASN A 194 13.12 -60.50 9.31
N ALA A 195 13.91 -60.98 10.28
CA ALA A 195 15.04 -60.23 10.81
C ALA A 195 16.16 -60.04 9.77
N LEU A 196 16.43 -61.07 8.94
CA LEU A 196 17.36 -61.01 7.82
C LEU A 196 16.94 -59.95 6.80
N LYS A 197 15.68 -59.98 6.35
CA LYS A 197 15.15 -59.00 5.38
C LYS A 197 15.28 -57.56 5.88
N ARG A 198 15.03 -57.31 7.16
CA ARG A 198 15.23 -55.97 7.76
C ARG A 198 16.70 -55.54 7.79
N CYS A 199 17.62 -56.48 8.01
CA CYS A 199 19.05 -56.19 7.92
C CYS A 199 19.46 -55.83 6.48
N GLU A 200 18.92 -56.53 5.49
CA GLU A 200 19.13 -56.23 4.06
C GLU A 200 18.54 -54.86 3.67
N ASP A 201 17.33 -54.54 4.13
CA ASP A 201 16.69 -53.24 3.91
C ASP A 201 17.49 -52.09 4.53
N LEU A 202 18.10 -52.30 5.70
CA LEU A 202 18.93 -51.30 6.39
C LEU A 202 20.21 -50.96 5.60
N LEU A 203 20.78 -51.93 4.87
CA LEU A 203 21.96 -51.72 4.02
C LEU A 203 21.63 -51.05 2.67
N ASN A 204 20.38 -51.14 2.20
CA ASN A 204 19.94 -50.72 0.85
C ASN A 204 19.05 -49.47 0.80
N GLN A 205 19.27 -48.48 1.69
CA GLN A 205 18.40 -47.30 1.87
C GLN A 205 18.01 -46.52 0.59
N ASN A 206 18.85 -46.50 -0.44
CA ASN A 206 18.62 -45.76 -1.69
C ASN A 206 17.57 -46.37 -2.62
N GLN A 207 17.14 -47.63 -2.40
CA GLN A 207 16.19 -48.36 -3.26
C GLN A 207 14.83 -48.64 -2.60
N SER A 208 14.58 -48.10 -1.41
CA SER A 208 13.30 -48.30 -0.72
C SER A 208 12.16 -47.54 -1.40
N ILE A 209 10.96 -48.13 -1.41
CA ILE A 209 9.71 -47.49 -1.87
C ILE A 209 9.47 -46.17 -1.11
N ALA A 210 9.85 -46.11 0.17
CA ALA A 210 9.75 -44.91 0.99
C ALA A 210 10.64 -43.76 0.45
N SER A 211 11.89 -44.04 0.07
CA SER A 211 12.79 -43.04 -0.53
C SER A 211 12.31 -42.55 -1.90
N ALA A 212 11.78 -43.46 -2.73
CA ALA A 212 11.19 -43.11 -4.02
C ALA A 212 9.92 -42.25 -3.89
N LEU A 213 9.03 -42.61 -2.96
CA LEU A 213 7.85 -41.82 -2.61
C LEU A 213 8.23 -40.44 -2.09
N GLN A 214 9.22 -40.34 -1.19
CA GLN A 214 9.68 -39.06 -0.65
C GLN A 214 10.28 -38.15 -1.75
N LYS A 215 11.07 -38.72 -2.68
CA LYS A 215 11.59 -37.98 -3.85
C LYS A 215 10.47 -37.50 -4.78
N GLN A 216 9.47 -38.35 -5.03
CA GLN A 216 8.30 -37.98 -5.82
C GLN A 216 7.49 -36.86 -5.16
N THR A 217 7.26 -36.95 -3.84
CA THR A 217 6.62 -35.90 -3.04
C THR A 217 7.41 -34.59 -3.11
N GLN A 218 8.74 -34.64 -2.98
CA GLN A 218 9.58 -33.44 -3.05
C GLN A 218 9.52 -32.76 -4.43
N ARG A 219 9.52 -33.55 -5.51
CA ARG A 219 9.35 -33.04 -6.86
C ARG A 219 7.99 -32.37 -7.04
N MET A 220 6.90 -33.01 -6.61
CA MET A 220 5.55 -32.44 -6.69
C MET A 220 5.42 -31.12 -5.91
N LYS A 221 6.03 -31.03 -4.72
CA LYS A 221 6.11 -29.79 -3.93
C LYS A 221 6.84 -28.68 -4.67
N THR A 222 7.98 -29.01 -5.28
CA THR A 222 8.78 -28.04 -6.04
C THR A 222 8.01 -27.53 -7.25
N GLU A 223 7.39 -28.43 -8.02
CA GLU A 223 6.55 -28.09 -9.17
C GLU A 223 5.32 -27.27 -8.75
N TYR A 224 4.70 -27.56 -7.60
CA TYR A 224 3.62 -26.76 -7.03
C TYR A 224 4.07 -25.35 -6.66
N HIS A 225 5.20 -25.21 -5.97
CA HIS A 225 5.74 -23.90 -5.62
C HIS A 225 6.10 -23.07 -6.85
N MET A 226 6.68 -23.67 -7.89
CA MET A 226 6.97 -22.97 -9.16
C MET A 226 5.69 -22.46 -9.82
N ARG A 227 4.64 -23.28 -9.89
CA ARG A 227 3.32 -22.87 -10.39
C ARG A 227 2.73 -21.73 -9.59
N LEU A 228 2.74 -21.85 -8.26
CA LEU A 228 2.15 -20.86 -7.37
C LEU A 228 2.89 -19.53 -7.47
N ASN A 229 4.22 -19.54 -7.43
CA ASN A 229 5.03 -18.35 -7.63
C ASN A 229 4.74 -17.67 -8.98
N ALA A 230 4.64 -18.44 -10.06
CA ALA A 230 4.26 -17.88 -11.35
C ALA A 230 2.87 -17.21 -11.32
N SER A 231 1.87 -17.84 -10.69
CA SER A 231 0.55 -17.22 -10.51
C SER A 231 0.60 -15.97 -9.63
N VAL A 232 1.40 -15.96 -8.56
CA VAL A 232 1.61 -14.81 -7.67
C VAL A 232 2.24 -13.63 -8.43
N GLU A 233 3.26 -13.89 -9.25
CA GLU A 233 3.89 -12.87 -10.09
C GLU A 233 2.93 -12.25 -11.11
N VAL A 234 2.10 -13.08 -11.75
CA VAL A 234 1.07 -12.58 -12.65
C VAL A 234 0.06 -11.70 -11.90
N CYS A 235 -0.41 -12.14 -10.72
CA CYS A 235 -1.31 -11.33 -9.91
C CYS A 235 -0.67 -9.99 -9.53
N ARG A 236 0.58 -9.97 -9.07
CA ARG A 236 1.33 -8.76 -8.73
C ARG A 236 1.34 -7.78 -9.89
N TYR A 237 1.79 -8.24 -11.06
CA TYR A 237 1.87 -7.41 -12.27
C TYR A 237 0.53 -6.79 -12.65
N LEU A 238 -0.56 -7.56 -12.59
CA LEU A 238 -1.89 -7.06 -12.91
C LEU A 238 -2.39 -6.04 -11.88
N LEU A 239 -2.12 -6.26 -10.58
CA LEU A 239 -2.51 -5.34 -9.51
C LEU A 239 -1.78 -4.00 -9.58
N GLU A 240 -0.46 -4.01 -9.79
CA GLU A 240 0.37 -2.78 -9.90
C GLU A 240 -0.12 -1.83 -11.00
N ASN A 241 -0.72 -2.40 -12.04
CA ASN A 241 -1.22 -1.72 -13.22
C ASN A 241 -2.76 -1.58 -13.26
N ALA A 242 -3.47 -2.00 -12.20
CA ALA A 242 -4.94 -1.99 -12.11
C ALA A 242 -5.65 -2.75 -13.28
N LEU A 243 -4.98 -3.74 -13.86
CA LEU A 243 -5.44 -4.45 -15.06
C LEU A 243 -6.53 -5.50 -14.76
N PRO A 244 -7.38 -5.84 -15.75
CA PRO A 244 -8.31 -6.95 -15.64
C PRO A 244 -7.58 -8.29 -15.63
N PHE A 245 -8.15 -9.28 -14.93
CA PHE A 245 -7.56 -10.62 -14.82
C PHE A 245 -8.10 -11.56 -15.90
N CYS A 246 -9.42 -11.71 -15.93
CA CYS A 246 -10.11 -12.71 -16.74
C CYS A 246 -10.40 -12.23 -18.18
N GLY A 247 -10.44 -13.18 -19.10
CA GLY A 247 -10.90 -12.96 -20.47
C GLY A 247 -12.41 -13.10 -20.60
N HIS A 248 -12.98 -12.64 -21.73
CA HIS A 248 -14.39 -12.93 -22.06
C HIS A 248 -14.60 -14.42 -22.37
N ASP A 249 -13.63 -15.02 -23.07
CA ASP A 249 -13.58 -16.46 -23.35
C ASP A 249 -12.18 -17.00 -23.02
N GLU A 250 -12.10 -17.86 -21.99
CA GLU A 250 -10.87 -18.53 -21.55
C GLU A 250 -10.73 -19.97 -22.10
N SER A 251 -11.59 -20.36 -23.04
CA SER A 251 -11.56 -21.67 -23.69
C SER A 251 -10.23 -21.95 -24.39
N GLU A 252 -9.94 -23.22 -24.66
CA GLU A 252 -8.70 -23.58 -25.35
C GLU A 252 -8.61 -23.01 -26.76
N SER A 253 -9.76 -22.89 -27.44
CA SER A 253 -9.94 -22.33 -28.78
C SER A 253 -9.85 -20.81 -28.85
N SER A 254 -9.97 -20.10 -27.72
CA SER A 254 -9.91 -18.64 -27.71
C SER A 254 -8.50 -18.12 -28.01
N LEU A 255 -8.42 -17.14 -28.92
CA LEU A 255 -7.18 -16.39 -29.20
C LEU A 255 -6.80 -15.47 -28.04
N TYR A 256 -7.79 -14.99 -27.27
CA TYR A 256 -7.62 -13.99 -26.20
C TYR A 256 -8.25 -14.47 -24.89
N LYS A 257 -7.48 -15.24 -24.13
CA LYS A 257 -7.91 -15.89 -22.87
C LYS A 257 -7.81 -14.99 -21.62
N GLY A 258 -7.78 -13.67 -21.81
CA GLY A 258 -7.54 -12.71 -20.73
C GLY A 258 -6.07 -12.51 -20.37
N LEU A 259 -5.82 -11.48 -19.57
CA LEU A 259 -4.45 -11.05 -19.24
C LEU A 259 -3.76 -11.99 -18.25
N PHE A 260 -4.49 -12.62 -17.33
CA PHE A 260 -3.88 -13.58 -16.40
C PHE A 260 -3.27 -14.76 -17.14
N LEU A 261 -4.06 -15.47 -17.97
CA LEU A 261 -3.58 -16.60 -18.75
C LEU A 261 -2.55 -16.19 -19.82
N GLY A 262 -2.74 -15.02 -20.44
CA GLY A 262 -1.80 -14.46 -21.40
C GLY A 262 -0.42 -14.19 -20.79
N THR A 263 -0.38 -13.56 -19.61
CA THR A 263 0.85 -13.25 -18.89
C THR A 263 1.51 -14.52 -18.35
N LEU A 264 0.73 -15.46 -17.81
CA LEU A 264 1.25 -16.75 -17.36
C LEU A 264 1.90 -17.53 -18.52
N LYS A 265 1.29 -17.52 -19.71
CA LYS A 265 1.87 -18.09 -20.93
C LYS A 265 3.15 -17.37 -21.36
N LEU A 266 3.22 -16.04 -21.20
CA LEU A 266 4.41 -15.26 -21.48
C LEU A 266 5.57 -15.65 -20.56
N ILE A 267 5.32 -15.79 -19.25
CA ILE A 267 6.31 -16.25 -18.27
C ILE A 267 6.81 -17.66 -18.62
N GLY A 268 5.91 -18.57 -19.01
CA GLY A 268 6.31 -19.90 -19.50
C GLY A 268 7.22 -19.83 -20.73
N ARG A 269 6.92 -18.95 -21.70
CA ARG A 269 7.76 -18.80 -22.90
C ARG A 269 9.17 -18.32 -22.58
N THR A 270 9.34 -17.50 -21.55
CA THR A 270 10.65 -16.98 -21.14
C THR A 270 11.39 -17.93 -20.19
N ASN A 271 10.69 -18.76 -19.41
CA ASN A 271 11.28 -19.72 -18.49
C ASN A 271 10.79 -21.16 -18.77
N LYS A 272 11.68 -21.97 -19.34
CA LYS A 272 11.41 -23.36 -19.73
C LYS A 272 11.05 -24.29 -18.57
N ASP A 273 11.49 -24.00 -17.34
CA ASP A 273 11.13 -24.83 -16.20
C ASP A 273 9.74 -24.50 -15.68
N ILE A 274 9.33 -23.23 -15.74
CA ILE A 274 7.94 -22.83 -15.48
C ILE A 274 7.02 -23.38 -16.58
N GLU A 275 7.42 -23.31 -17.86
CA GLU A 275 6.62 -23.82 -18.99
C GLU A 275 6.16 -25.27 -18.78
N LYS A 276 7.06 -26.12 -18.29
CA LYS A 276 6.82 -27.56 -18.04
C LYS A 276 5.80 -27.82 -16.95
N VAL A 277 5.47 -26.84 -16.11
CA VAL A 277 4.63 -27.06 -14.92
C VAL A 277 3.35 -26.22 -14.92
N ILE A 278 3.11 -25.31 -15.86
CA ILE A 278 1.91 -24.44 -15.88
C ILE A 278 0.88 -24.86 -16.94
N LEU A 279 -0.34 -24.30 -16.85
CA LEU A 279 -1.40 -24.45 -17.86
C LEU A 279 -1.73 -25.92 -18.17
N HIS A 280 -1.69 -26.33 -19.44
CA HIS A 280 -1.97 -27.70 -19.89
C HIS A 280 -0.90 -28.71 -19.44
N ASN A 281 0.29 -28.25 -19.05
CA ASN A 281 1.35 -29.09 -18.51
C ASN A 281 1.17 -29.38 -17.01
N ALA A 282 0.27 -28.67 -16.33
CA ALA A 282 -0.10 -28.94 -14.95
C ALA A 282 -1.28 -29.94 -14.87
N PRO A 283 -1.33 -30.78 -13.81
CA PRO A 283 -2.54 -31.55 -13.47
C PRO A 283 -3.79 -30.66 -13.44
N LYS A 284 -4.90 -31.12 -14.03
CA LYS A 284 -6.15 -30.33 -14.15
C LYS A 284 -6.65 -29.75 -12.81
N ASN A 285 -6.47 -30.49 -11.73
CA ASN A 285 -6.86 -30.09 -10.38
C ASN A 285 -5.84 -29.17 -9.67
N ASN A 286 -4.71 -28.86 -10.30
CA ASN A 286 -3.65 -28.03 -9.71
C ASN A 286 -2.98 -27.10 -10.74
N GLN A 287 -3.77 -26.52 -11.63
CA GLN A 287 -3.29 -25.52 -12.59
C GLN A 287 -3.05 -24.14 -11.95
N LEU A 288 -3.69 -23.86 -10.80
CA LEU A 288 -3.64 -22.57 -10.11
C LEU A 288 -4.10 -21.36 -10.95
N THR A 289 -4.95 -21.63 -11.94
CA THR A 289 -5.44 -20.64 -12.90
C THR A 289 -6.89 -20.22 -12.65
N SER A 290 -7.63 -20.89 -11.76
CA SER A 290 -9.06 -20.61 -11.59
C SER A 290 -9.31 -19.21 -11.01
N PRO A 291 -10.41 -18.53 -11.37
CA PRO A 291 -10.74 -17.22 -10.82
C PRO A 291 -10.81 -17.19 -9.29
N LYS A 292 -11.23 -18.30 -8.66
CA LYS A 292 -11.24 -18.43 -7.19
C LYS A 292 -9.83 -18.39 -6.59
N ILE A 293 -8.87 -19.06 -7.23
CA ILE A 293 -7.47 -19.05 -6.79
C ILE A 293 -6.84 -17.68 -7.01
N GLN A 294 -7.13 -17.04 -8.15
CA GLN A 294 -6.70 -15.66 -8.40
C GLN A 294 -7.19 -14.71 -7.30
N LYS A 295 -8.48 -14.80 -6.92
CA LYS A 295 -9.06 -14.05 -5.80
C LYS A 295 -8.35 -14.33 -4.48
N ASP A 296 -8.15 -15.59 -4.12
CA ASP A 296 -7.45 -15.98 -2.89
C ASP A 296 -6.03 -15.37 -2.84
N ILE A 297 -5.28 -15.39 -3.95
CA ILE A 297 -3.94 -14.78 -4.06
C ILE A 297 -4.00 -13.26 -3.89
N VAL A 298 -4.93 -12.58 -4.58
CA VAL A 298 -5.10 -11.12 -4.48
C VAL A 298 -5.49 -10.70 -3.07
N THR A 299 -6.34 -11.48 -2.39
CA THR A 299 -6.67 -11.24 -0.97
C THR A 299 -5.43 -11.35 -0.10
N CYS A 300 -4.52 -12.30 -0.36
CA CYS A 300 -3.27 -12.41 0.38
C CYS A 300 -2.40 -11.15 0.22
N PHE A 301 -2.30 -10.60 -0.99
CA PHE A 301 -1.62 -9.32 -1.22
C PHE A 301 -2.23 -8.18 -0.41
N ALA A 302 -3.55 -8.01 -0.51
CA ALA A 302 -4.25 -6.94 0.20
C ALA A 302 -4.10 -7.08 1.73
N GLU A 303 -4.16 -8.29 2.27
CA GLU A 303 -3.97 -8.55 3.70
C GLU A 303 -2.54 -8.24 4.17
N GLU A 304 -1.50 -8.55 3.39
CA GLU A 304 -0.13 -8.16 3.75
C GLU A 304 0.10 -6.64 3.65
N VAL A 305 -0.50 -5.97 2.65
CA VAL A 305 -0.49 -4.50 2.56
C VAL A 305 -1.14 -3.88 3.79
N LEU A 306 -2.36 -4.30 4.14
CA LEU A 306 -3.08 -3.78 5.30
C LEU A 306 -2.34 -4.05 6.61
N LYS A 307 -1.77 -5.26 6.76
CA LYS A 307 -0.96 -5.61 7.92
C LYS A 307 0.26 -4.69 8.05
N SER A 308 0.91 -4.32 6.94
CA SER A 308 2.01 -3.36 6.96
C SER A 308 1.52 -1.98 7.43
N ILE A 309 0.44 -1.47 6.85
CA ILE A 309 -0.11 -0.14 7.19
C ILE A 309 -0.56 -0.07 8.65
N ILE A 310 -1.33 -1.07 9.11
CA ILE A 310 -1.80 -1.13 10.50
C ILE A 310 -0.61 -1.30 11.46
N GLY A 311 0.42 -2.05 11.06
CA GLY A 311 1.67 -2.17 11.82
C GLY A 311 2.50 -0.89 11.88
N GLU A 312 2.41 -0.01 10.88
CA GLU A 312 3.01 1.33 10.90
C GLU A 312 2.35 2.23 11.96
N ILE A 313 1.02 2.15 12.10
CA ILE A 313 0.23 2.88 13.11
C ILE A 313 0.50 2.31 14.51
N GLY A 314 0.41 0.99 14.67
CA GLY A 314 0.52 0.32 15.96
C GLY A 314 -0.53 0.79 16.95
N ASP A 315 -0.10 1.10 18.18
CA ASP A 315 -0.97 1.61 19.25
C ASP A 315 -1.09 3.14 19.25
N ASP A 316 -0.54 3.83 18.23
CA ASP A 316 -0.59 5.29 18.13
C ASP A 316 -1.98 5.78 17.69
N VAL A 317 -2.18 7.09 17.75
CA VAL A 317 -3.41 7.77 17.35
C VAL A 317 -3.43 8.10 15.85
N PHE A 318 -4.61 8.22 15.28
CA PHE A 318 -4.81 8.57 13.87
C PHE A 318 -6.07 9.40 13.66
N ALA A 319 -6.25 9.91 12.44
CA ALA A 319 -7.47 10.57 11.99
C ALA A 319 -8.17 9.75 10.92
N LEU A 320 -9.49 9.82 10.93
CA LEU A 320 -10.37 9.11 10.03
C LEU A 320 -10.84 10.04 8.90
N LEU A 321 -10.49 9.71 7.67
CA LEU A 321 -10.96 10.38 6.46
C LEU A 321 -11.93 9.46 5.73
N VAL A 322 -13.14 9.93 5.51
CA VAL A 322 -14.21 9.16 4.86
C VAL A 322 -14.90 10.00 3.80
N ASP A 323 -15.34 9.37 2.73
CA ASP A 323 -16.22 9.99 1.74
C ASP A 323 -17.02 8.89 1.05
N GLU A 324 -18.12 9.27 0.41
CA GLU A 324 -19.04 8.39 -0.30
C GLU A 324 -19.00 8.66 -1.80
N SER A 325 -19.06 7.61 -2.61
CA SER A 325 -19.28 7.76 -4.03
C SER A 325 -19.95 6.53 -4.63
N SER A 326 -20.87 6.76 -5.56
CA SER A 326 -21.47 5.67 -6.31
C SER A 326 -20.50 5.10 -7.35
N ASP A 327 -20.36 3.79 -7.40
CA ASP A 327 -19.60 3.11 -8.46
C ASP A 327 -20.38 3.06 -9.80
N VAL A 328 -19.76 2.51 -10.85
CA VAL A 328 -20.40 2.36 -12.18
C VAL A 328 -21.66 1.49 -12.17
N SER A 329 -21.84 0.68 -11.13
CA SER A 329 -23.04 -0.14 -10.91
C SER A 329 -24.10 0.60 -10.08
N ARG A 330 -23.87 1.88 -9.75
CA ARG A 330 -24.72 2.72 -8.88
C ARG A 330 -24.86 2.20 -7.46
N LYS A 331 -23.86 1.46 -6.98
CA LYS A 331 -23.76 1.10 -5.56
C LYS A 331 -22.98 2.17 -4.82
N GLU A 332 -23.49 2.59 -3.67
CA GLU A 332 -22.76 3.49 -2.77
C GLU A 332 -21.57 2.77 -2.14
N GLN A 333 -20.42 3.43 -2.16
CA GLN A 333 -19.15 2.92 -1.68
C GLN A 333 -18.50 3.97 -0.79
N MET A 334 -18.24 3.59 0.46
CA MET A 334 -17.56 4.39 1.46
C MET A 334 -16.08 4.08 1.44
N ALA A 335 -15.25 5.05 1.04
CA ALA A 335 -13.80 4.89 1.10
C ALA A 335 -13.27 5.31 2.48
N VAL A 336 -12.38 4.49 3.04
CA VAL A 336 -11.78 4.70 4.37
C VAL A 336 -10.28 4.95 4.22
N VAL A 337 -9.83 6.11 4.67
CA VAL A 337 -8.42 6.53 4.69
C VAL A 337 -8.04 6.92 6.11
N LEU A 338 -6.85 6.51 6.54
CA LEU A 338 -6.30 6.86 7.85
C LEU A 338 -5.14 7.84 7.68
N ARG A 339 -5.10 8.87 8.51
CA ARG A 339 -4.02 9.84 8.57
C ARG A 339 -3.29 9.74 9.91
N PHE A 340 -1.98 9.56 9.90
CA PHE A 340 -1.18 9.37 11.12
C PHE A 340 0.24 9.91 10.96
N VAL A 341 1.00 9.98 12.05
CA VAL A 341 2.43 10.34 12.03
C VAL A 341 3.25 9.07 12.20
N ASP A 342 4.14 8.77 11.26
CA ASP A 342 4.98 7.58 11.33
C ASP A 342 6.16 7.75 12.31
N LYS A 343 6.96 6.68 12.43
CA LYS A 343 8.14 6.64 13.31
C LYS A 343 9.25 7.61 12.91
N CYS A 344 9.22 8.16 11.69
CA CYS A 344 10.15 9.18 11.21
C CYS A 344 9.64 10.61 11.46
N GLY A 345 8.44 10.77 12.04
CA GLY A 345 7.81 12.07 12.24
C GLY A 345 7.13 12.61 10.98
N MET A 346 6.93 11.77 9.96
CA MET A 346 6.24 12.16 8.73
C MET A 346 4.75 11.90 8.80
N VAL A 347 3.96 12.82 8.25
CA VAL A 347 2.53 12.61 8.06
C VAL A 347 2.30 11.61 6.93
N GLN A 348 1.50 10.59 7.20
CA GLN A 348 1.10 9.57 6.25
C GLN A 348 -0.42 9.57 6.11
N GLU A 349 -0.90 9.48 4.86
CA GLU A 349 -2.30 9.15 4.55
C GLU A 349 -2.32 7.82 3.80
N ARG A 350 -3.03 6.83 4.35
CA ARG A 350 -3.11 5.46 3.83
C ARG A 350 -4.55 5.04 3.61
N PHE A 351 -4.87 4.61 2.40
CA PHE A 351 -6.14 3.96 2.09
C PHE A 351 -6.15 2.56 2.66
N VAL A 352 -7.19 2.23 3.42
CA VAL A 352 -7.31 0.94 4.10
C VAL A 352 -8.48 0.10 3.59
N GLY A 353 -9.38 0.68 2.80
CA GLY A 353 -10.39 -0.08 2.09
C GLY A 353 -11.60 0.73 1.68
N VAL A 354 -12.49 0.05 0.95
CA VAL A 354 -13.82 0.52 0.60
C VAL A 354 -14.86 -0.43 1.18
N VAL A 355 -15.95 0.15 1.69
CA VAL A 355 -17.06 -0.59 2.27
C VAL A 355 -18.31 -0.24 1.48
N HIS A 356 -19.02 -1.26 1.00
CA HIS A 356 -20.33 -1.04 0.41
C HIS A 356 -21.33 -0.71 1.51
N VAL A 357 -22.01 0.43 1.38
CA VAL A 357 -23.06 0.87 2.31
C VAL A 357 -24.42 0.79 1.62
N ILE A 358 -25.44 0.33 2.37
CA ILE A 358 -26.80 0.14 1.84
C ILE A 358 -27.50 1.49 1.66
N ASP A 359 -27.26 2.40 2.61
CA ASP A 359 -27.71 3.77 2.58
C ASP A 359 -26.65 4.69 3.21
N THR A 360 -26.79 5.99 2.94
CA THR A 360 -25.89 7.04 3.42
C THR A 360 -26.37 7.66 4.74
N SER A 361 -27.21 6.97 5.52
CA SER A 361 -27.60 7.45 6.84
C SER A 361 -26.42 7.40 7.80
N ALA A 362 -26.30 8.39 8.69
CA ALA A 362 -25.19 8.47 9.65
C ALA A 362 -24.99 7.19 10.46
N LEU A 363 -26.06 6.49 10.83
CA LEU A 363 -26.02 5.25 11.60
C LEU A 363 -25.47 4.08 10.77
N SER A 364 -25.87 3.97 9.50
CA SER A 364 -25.34 2.97 8.55
C SER A 364 -23.84 3.17 8.34
N LEU A 365 -23.41 4.42 8.16
CA LEU A 365 -22.00 4.78 8.00
C LEU A 365 -21.20 4.45 9.25
N LYS A 366 -21.67 4.86 10.44
CA LYS A 366 -21.01 4.55 11.71
C LYS A 366 -20.88 3.05 11.95
N SER A 367 -21.97 2.30 11.74
CA SER A 367 -21.97 0.84 11.90
C SER A 367 -20.98 0.16 10.95
N SER A 368 -20.86 0.69 9.73
CA SER A 368 -19.90 0.20 8.72
C SER A 368 -18.45 0.50 9.13
N ILE A 369 -18.18 1.68 9.70
CA ILE A 369 -16.87 2.05 10.26
C ILE A 369 -16.53 1.13 11.45
N ASP A 370 -17.47 0.89 12.36
CA ASP A 370 -17.25 0.03 13.53
C ASP A 370 -16.94 -1.42 13.13
N ALA A 371 -17.71 -1.97 12.19
CA ALA A 371 -17.46 -3.30 11.65
C ALA A 371 -16.09 -3.38 10.94
N PHE A 372 -15.73 -2.34 10.20
CA PHE A 372 -14.43 -2.24 9.54
C PHE A 372 -13.28 -2.18 10.56
N PHE A 373 -13.39 -1.35 11.59
CA PHE A 373 -12.40 -1.23 12.67
C PHE A 373 -12.25 -2.56 13.43
N ALA A 374 -13.36 -3.19 13.81
CA ALA A 374 -13.34 -4.49 14.48
C ALA A 374 -12.65 -5.58 13.66
N LYS A 375 -12.89 -5.61 12.33
CA LYS A 375 -12.25 -6.57 11.42
C LYS A 375 -10.74 -6.38 11.34
N HIS A 376 -10.27 -5.14 11.41
CA HIS A 376 -8.87 -4.78 11.23
C HIS A 376 -8.09 -4.54 12.53
N GLY A 377 -8.74 -4.73 13.70
CA GLY A 377 -8.11 -4.52 15.00
C GLY A 377 -7.82 -3.06 15.31
N LEU A 378 -8.55 -2.13 14.69
CA LEU A 378 -8.50 -0.70 14.97
C LEU A 378 -9.54 -0.33 16.02
N SER A 379 -9.33 0.78 16.73
CA SER A 379 -10.26 1.27 17.74
C SER A 379 -10.66 2.72 17.49
N LEU A 380 -11.94 3.04 17.70
CA LEU A 380 -12.40 4.43 17.67
C LEU A 380 -11.73 5.27 18.78
N ALA A 381 -11.27 4.63 19.86
CA ALA A 381 -10.52 5.30 20.93
C ALA A 381 -9.14 5.82 20.48
N GLN A 382 -8.61 5.37 19.33
CA GLN A 382 -7.37 5.89 18.74
C GLN A 382 -7.62 7.11 17.83
N VAL A 383 -8.87 7.43 17.52
CA VAL A 383 -9.20 8.53 16.60
C VAL A 383 -9.04 9.88 17.31
N ARG A 384 -8.34 10.83 16.69
CA ARG A 384 -8.13 12.21 17.21
C ARG A 384 -8.56 13.31 16.26
N GLY A 385 -8.78 12.95 15.01
CA GLY A 385 -9.40 13.82 14.02
C GLY A 385 -10.32 13.01 13.12
N HIS A 386 -11.33 13.64 12.56
CA HIS A 386 -12.11 13.03 11.49
C HIS A 386 -12.55 14.09 10.48
N GLY A 387 -12.45 13.75 9.19
CA GLY A 387 -12.67 14.68 8.09
C GLY A 387 -13.50 14.08 6.97
N TYR A 388 -14.55 14.81 6.59
CA TYR A 388 -15.47 14.47 5.51
C TYR A 388 -16.27 15.71 5.08
N ASP A 389 -17.15 15.54 4.10
CA ASP A 389 -17.95 16.64 3.54
C ASP A 389 -18.96 17.21 4.55
N GLY A 390 -19.56 18.33 4.16
CA GLY A 390 -20.56 19.05 4.94
C GLY A 390 -21.97 18.49 4.82
N ALA A 391 -22.20 17.33 4.19
CA ALA A 391 -23.55 16.80 4.00
C ALA A 391 -24.23 16.56 5.35
N SER A 392 -25.57 16.67 5.40
CA SER A 392 -26.32 16.59 6.67
C SER A 392 -26.10 15.27 7.42
N ASN A 393 -25.98 14.17 6.68
CA ASN A 393 -25.73 12.85 7.27
C ASN A 393 -24.30 12.71 7.80
N MET A 394 -23.36 13.51 7.31
CA MET A 394 -21.97 13.51 7.73
C MET A 394 -21.74 14.51 8.87
N SER A 395 -22.06 15.79 8.65
CA SER A 395 -21.74 16.91 9.53
C SER A 395 -22.87 17.34 10.47
N GLY A 396 -24.06 16.74 10.35
CA GLY A 396 -25.26 17.13 11.09
C GLY A 396 -25.05 17.17 12.61
N LYS A 397 -25.54 18.25 13.24
CA LYS A 397 -25.30 18.57 14.66
C LYS A 397 -25.80 17.49 15.65
N PHE A 398 -26.91 16.83 15.34
CA PHE A 398 -27.59 15.92 16.28
C PHE A 398 -27.49 14.45 15.87
N ASN A 399 -27.72 14.17 14.59
CA ASN A 399 -27.79 12.80 14.06
C ASN A 399 -26.83 12.59 12.87
N GLY A 400 -25.85 13.48 12.67
CA GLY A 400 -24.81 13.27 11.68
C GLY A 400 -23.72 12.34 12.20
N LEU A 401 -22.94 11.73 11.30
CA LEU A 401 -21.80 10.89 11.63
C LEU A 401 -20.84 11.60 12.60
N LYS A 402 -20.70 12.93 12.45
CA LYS A 402 -19.95 13.81 13.35
C LYS A 402 -20.41 13.70 14.79
N ALA A 403 -21.71 13.85 15.02
CA ALA A 403 -22.27 13.79 16.35
C ALA A 403 -22.10 12.39 16.97
N LEU A 404 -22.26 11.34 16.16
CA LEU A 404 -22.11 9.95 16.61
C LEU A 404 -20.66 9.65 17.04
N ILE A 405 -19.67 10.02 16.23
CA ILE A 405 -18.25 9.81 16.57
C ILE A 405 -17.87 10.62 17.82
N LEU A 406 -18.24 11.90 17.88
CA LEU A 406 -17.95 12.76 19.03
C LEU A 406 -18.58 12.26 20.33
N SER A 407 -19.78 11.66 20.26
CA SER A 407 -20.46 11.12 21.44
C SER A 407 -19.75 9.90 22.05
N GLU A 408 -18.96 9.18 21.26
CA GLU A 408 -18.19 8.02 21.70
C GLU A 408 -16.74 8.38 22.04
N ASN A 409 -16.18 9.39 21.36
CA ASN A 409 -14.83 9.89 21.59
C ASN A 409 -14.78 11.41 21.46
N GLU A 410 -14.82 12.11 22.59
CA GLU A 410 -14.79 13.58 22.67
C GLU A 410 -13.46 14.19 22.20
N SER A 411 -12.38 13.40 22.17
CA SER A 411 -11.05 13.83 21.68
C SER A 411 -10.88 13.69 20.17
N ALA A 412 -11.89 13.19 19.45
CA ALA A 412 -11.88 13.07 17.99
C ALA A 412 -12.45 14.34 17.35
N PHE A 413 -11.61 15.32 17.03
CA PHE A 413 -12.08 16.60 16.48
C PHE A 413 -12.52 16.48 15.01
N TYR A 414 -13.72 16.98 14.72
CA TYR A 414 -14.21 17.09 13.34
C TYR A 414 -13.60 18.30 12.64
N LEU A 415 -13.14 18.10 11.41
CA LEU A 415 -12.83 19.18 10.48
C LEU A 415 -13.58 18.97 9.17
N HIS A 416 -14.29 20.00 8.71
CA HIS A 416 -14.92 19.98 7.40
C HIS A 416 -13.82 20.10 6.35
N CYS A 417 -13.83 19.22 5.34
CA CYS A 417 -12.85 19.24 4.24
C CYS A 417 -12.66 20.65 3.64
N PHE A 418 -11.48 21.24 3.81
CA PHE A 418 -11.19 22.60 3.34
C PHE A 418 -11.25 22.73 1.81
N ALA A 419 -10.88 21.68 1.08
CA ALA A 419 -11.01 21.67 -0.37
C ALA A 419 -12.50 21.75 -0.80
N HIS A 420 -13.39 21.07 -0.08
CA HIS A 420 -14.83 21.16 -0.31
C HIS A 420 -15.39 22.52 0.13
N GLN A 421 -14.92 23.09 1.25
CA GLN A 421 -15.31 24.44 1.67
C GLN A 421 -14.93 25.52 0.65
N LEU A 422 -13.69 25.50 0.15
CA LEU A 422 -13.23 26.42 -0.90
C LEU A 422 -14.13 26.31 -2.14
N GLN A 423 -14.48 25.08 -2.50
CA GLN A 423 -15.36 24.79 -3.61
C GLN A 423 -16.77 25.38 -3.40
N LEU A 424 -17.31 25.32 -2.19
CA LEU A 424 -18.60 25.92 -1.83
C LEU A 424 -18.59 27.46 -1.84
N VAL A 425 -17.49 28.09 -1.43
CA VAL A 425 -17.31 29.56 -1.50
C VAL A 425 -17.55 30.07 -2.91
N ILE A 426 -16.88 29.46 -3.89
CA ILE A 426 -16.98 29.84 -5.30
C ILE A 426 -18.40 29.60 -5.83
N VAL A 427 -18.99 28.44 -5.53
CA VAL A 427 -20.36 28.07 -5.95
C VAL A 427 -21.38 29.07 -5.44
N ALA A 428 -21.22 29.54 -4.20
CA ALA A 428 -22.17 30.46 -3.58
C ALA A 428 -22.25 31.79 -4.33
N VAL A 429 -21.11 32.34 -4.74
CA VAL A 429 -21.07 33.60 -5.51
C VAL A 429 -21.72 33.44 -6.88
N ALA A 430 -21.43 32.34 -7.59
CA ALA A 430 -22.02 32.09 -8.89
C ALA A 430 -23.53 31.83 -8.86
N LYS A 431 -24.09 31.40 -7.73
CA LYS A 431 -25.54 31.24 -7.55
C LYS A 431 -26.25 32.51 -7.11
N LYS A 432 -25.54 33.43 -6.43
CA LYS A 432 -26.12 34.63 -5.82
C LYS A 432 -25.99 35.89 -6.68
N HIS A 433 -24.96 35.98 -7.53
CA HIS A 433 -24.74 37.14 -8.40
C HIS A 433 -25.24 36.84 -9.83
N ASP A 434 -26.31 37.51 -10.25
CA ASP A 434 -26.99 37.25 -11.54
C ASP A 434 -26.04 37.32 -12.74
N GLY A 435 -25.18 38.34 -12.83
CA GLY A 435 -24.26 38.44 -13.97
C GLY A 435 -23.17 37.37 -14.01
N VAL A 436 -22.76 36.83 -12.85
CA VAL A 436 -21.78 35.74 -12.80
C VAL A 436 -22.47 34.43 -13.19
N LYS A 437 -23.71 34.25 -12.73
CA LYS A 437 -24.56 33.14 -13.14
C LYS A 437 -24.78 33.13 -14.66
N ASP A 438 -25.21 34.27 -15.21
CA ASP A 438 -25.46 34.44 -16.65
C ASP A 438 -24.18 34.13 -17.46
N PHE A 439 -23.01 34.59 -16.99
CA PHE A 439 -21.72 34.26 -17.58
C PHE A 439 -21.45 32.75 -17.61
N PHE A 440 -21.63 32.03 -16.50
CA PHE A 440 -21.39 30.58 -16.46
C PHE A 440 -22.41 29.77 -17.24
N ASP A 441 -23.68 30.17 -17.22
CA ASP A 441 -24.74 29.54 -18.02
C ASP A 441 -24.38 29.66 -19.51
N LEU A 442 -23.91 30.83 -19.95
CA LEU A 442 -23.45 31.01 -21.33
C LEU A 442 -22.15 30.26 -21.63
N LEU A 443 -21.18 30.26 -20.72
CA LEU A 443 -19.94 29.50 -20.88
C LEU A 443 -20.25 28.01 -21.10
N ALA A 444 -21.20 27.45 -20.35
CA ALA A 444 -21.65 26.08 -20.52
C ALA A 444 -22.30 25.85 -21.91
N LEU A 445 -23.07 26.83 -22.41
CA LEU A 445 -23.66 26.78 -23.75
C LEU A 445 -22.58 26.84 -24.84
N VAL A 446 -21.59 27.74 -24.73
CA VAL A 446 -20.44 27.83 -25.66
C VAL A 446 -19.74 26.48 -25.75
N VAL A 447 -19.35 25.91 -24.61
CA VAL A 447 -18.68 24.61 -24.53
C VAL A 447 -19.55 23.52 -25.16
N THR A 448 -20.87 23.55 -24.96
CA THR A 448 -21.81 22.57 -25.51
C THR A 448 -21.89 22.68 -27.03
N VAL A 449 -22.10 23.88 -27.57
CA VAL A 449 -22.24 24.12 -29.02
C VAL A 449 -20.95 23.77 -29.76
N VAL A 450 -19.80 24.15 -29.21
CA VAL A 450 -18.49 23.86 -29.80
C VAL A 450 -18.18 22.36 -29.77
N ASN A 451 -18.49 21.67 -28.66
CA ASN A 451 -18.15 20.26 -28.49
C ASN A 451 -19.21 19.28 -29.00
N SER A 452 -20.32 19.75 -29.57
CA SER A 452 -21.46 18.88 -29.92
C SER A 452 -21.19 17.95 -31.11
N SER A 453 -20.18 18.21 -31.94
CA SER A 453 -19.82 17.35 -33.06
C SER A 453 -18.32 17.26 -33.30
N CYS A 454 -17.87 16.13 -33.85
CA CYS A 454 -16.47 15.93 -34.25
C CYS A 454 -16.04 17.00 -35.27
N LYS A 455 -16.90 17.34 -36.23
CA LYS A 455 -16.65 18.39 -37.24
C LYS A 455 -16.29 19.73 -36.59
N ARG A 456 -17.08 20.20 -35.60
CA ARG A 456 -16.84 21.48 -34.91
C ARG A 456 -15.53 21.45 -34.10
N LYS A 457 -15.21 20.31 -33.49
CA LYS A 457 -13.94 20.12 -32.80
C LYS A 457 -12.76 20.16 -33.76
N ASP A 458 -12.87 19.50 -34.91
CA ASP A 458 -11.83 19.48 -35.93
C ASP A 458 -11.62 20.88 -36.54
N MET A 459 -12.68 21.67 -36.72
CA MET A 459 -12.55 23.08 -37.12
C MET A 459 -11.71 23.91 -36.13
N ILE A 460 -11.89 23.73 -34.82
CA ILE A 460 -11.04 24.40 -33.82
C ILE A 460 -9.61 23.94 -33.94
N ARG A 461 -9.39 22.62 -34.07
CA ARG A 461 -8.05 22.03 -34.15
C ARG A 461 -7.28 22.54 -35.36
N GLU A 462 -7.92 22.55 -36.52
CA GLU A 462 -7.34 23.03 -37.77
C GLU A 462 -7.08 24.53 -37.69
N SER A 463 -8.07 25.34 -37.32
CA SER A 463 -7.89 26.80 -37.22
C SER A 463 -6.82 27.18 -36.18
N HIS A 464 -6.76 26.49 -35.03
CA HIS A 464 -5.72 26.72 -34.03
C HIS A 464 -4.34 26.35 -34.57
N LYS A 465 -4.24 25.20 -35.25
CA LYS A 465 -2.99 24.75 -35.85
C LYS A 465 -2.49 25.73 -36.90
N ASP A 466 -3.38 26.23 -37.76
CA ASP A 466 -3.03 27.21 -38.80
C ASP A 466 -2.51 28.51 -38.17
N ARG A 467 -3.20 29.02 -37.13
CA ARG A 467 -2.75 30.21 -36.39
C ARG A 467 -1.37 30.01 -35.76
N ILE A 468 -1.16 28.89 -35.06
CA ILE A 468 0.14 28.57 -34.44
C ILE A 468 1.23 28.43 -35.52
N GLN A 469 0.92 27.85 -36.68
CA GLN A 469 1.88 27.72 -37.77
C GLN A 469 2.25 29.08 -38.36
N GLU A 470 1.29 30.00 -38.46
CA GLU A 470 1.52 31.39 -38.87
C GLU A 470 2.37 32.16 -37.84
N GLU A 471 2.03 32.08 -36.55
CA GLU A 471 2.78 32.70 -35.45
C GLU A 471 4.23 32.16 -35.37
N ILE A 472 4.44 30.86 -35.63
CA ILE A 472 5.78 30.27 -35.76
C ILE A 472 6.51 30.83 -36.99
N GLY A 473 5.82 30.96 -38.13
CA GLY A 473 6.40 31.51 -39.36
C GLY A 473 6.80 32.98 -39.23
N ASN A 474 6.16 33.71 -38.32
CA ASN A 474 6.44 35.11 -38.01
C ASN A 474 7.45 35.29 -36.85
N ASP A 475 8.05 34.21 -36.33
CA ASP A 475 8.94 34.21 -35.16
C ASP A 475 8.29 34.80 -33.88
N GLU A 476 6.96 34.78 -33.78
CA GLU A 476 6.22 35.30 -32.62
C GLU A 476 6.19 34.30 -31.45
N ILE A 477 6.32 33.01 -31.75
CA ILE A 477 6.31 31.93 -30.73
C ILE A 477 7.43 30.91 -30.96
N VAL A 478 8.04 30.45 -29.86
CA VAL A 478 9.15 29.50 -29.88
C VAL A 478 8.64 28.06 -29.96
N THR A 479 9.31 27.23 -30.77
CA THR A 479 9.02 25.79 -30.84
C THR A 479 9.95 25.00 -29.90
N SER A 480 9.36 24.17 -29.04
CA SER A 480 10.12 23.17 -28.26
C SER A 480 9.23 22.00 -27.85
N LYS A 481 9.83 20.92 -27.32
CA LYS A 481 9.11 19.70 -26.97
C LYS A 481 8.08 19.97 -25.86
N GLY A 482 6.80 19.89 -26.22
CA GLY A 482 5.68 20.10 -25.29
C GLY A 482 5.08 21.51 -25.31
N LEU A 483 5.64 22.46 -26.08
CA LEU A 483 5.01 23.76 -26.34
C LEU A 483 3.98 23.66 -27.48
N ASN A 484 3.02 24.59 -27.48
CA ASN A 484 2.01 24.76 -28.53
C ASN A 484 1.18 23.50 -28.81
N GLN A 485 0.91 22.71 -27.75
CA GLN A 485 0.06 21.52 -27.83
C GLN A 485 -1.37 21.87 -28.24
N GLU A 486 -2.07 20.88 -28.80
CA GLU A 486 -3.49 21.00 -29.12
C GLU A 486 -4.30 21.37 -27.86
N ILE A 487 -5.00 22.50 -27.91
CA ILE A 487 -5.87 22.98 -26.84
C ILE A 487 -7.31 22.56 -27.16
N SER A 488 -8.06 22.15 -26.14
CA SER A 488 -9.50 21.90 -26.26
C SER A 488 -10.30 22.64 -25.19
N LEU A 489 -11.54 22.97 -25.51
CA LEU A 489 -12.51 23.44 -24.53
C LEU A 489 -12.99 22.26 -23.68
N VAL A 490 -12.43 22.13 -22.49
CA VAL A 490 -12.81 21.10 -21.53
C VAL A 490 -14.07 21.54 -20.80
N ARG A 491 -15.07 20.64 -20.73
CA ARG A 491 -16.26 20.85 -19.91
C ARG A 491 -15.86 20.81 -18.44
N ALA A 492 -16.12 21.89 -17.72
CA ALA A 492 -15.97 21.95 -16.27
C ALA A 492 -16.94 20.99 -15.58
N GLY A 493 -16.55 20.46 -14.43
CA GLY A 493 -17.39 19.59 -13.62
C GLY A 493 -18.25 20.39 -12.63
N ASP A 494 -19.55 20.08 -12.57
CA ASP A 494 -20.54 20.81 -11.76
C ASP A 494 -20.22 20.84 -10.26
N THR A 495 -19.48 19.84 -9.75
CA THR A 495 -19.10 19.72 -8.34
C THR A 495 -17.68 20.20 -8.03
N ARG A 496 -16.82 20.33 -9.05
CA ARG A 496 -15.41 20.77 -8.93
C ARG A 496 -15.22 22.07 -9.68
N TRP A 497 -15.78 23.15 -9.17
CA TRP A 497 -15.78 24.47 -9.81
C TRP A 497 -14.41 25.04 -10.10
N ASN A 498 -13.37 24.68 -9.35
CA ASN A 498 -12.02 25.10 -9.71
C ASN A 498 -11.58 24.56 -11.11
N SER A 499 -12.28 23.56 -11.66
CA SER A 499 -12.11 23.14 -13.06
C SER A 499 -12.52 24.21 -14.09
N HIS A 500 -13.41 25.15 -13.73
CA HIS A 500 -13.76 26.28 -14.59
C HIS A 500 -12.57 27.19 -14.89
N HIS A 501 -11.57 27.26 -14.00
CA HIS A 501 -10.34 28.01 -14.26
C HIS A 501 -9.68 27.56 -15.57
N ARG A 502 -9.55 26.24 -15.77
CA ARG A 502 -8.98 25.67 -17.00
C ARG A 502 -9.87 25.92 -18.21
N THR A 503 -11.20 25.83 -18.05
CA THR A 503 -12.15 26.11 -19.13
C THR A 503 -12.06 27.57 -19.60
N ILE A 504 -11.97 28.53 -18.67
CA ILE A 504 -11.85 29.96 -19.01
C ILE A 504 -10.49 30.25 -19.64
N MET A 505 -9.39 29.68 -19.11
CA MET A 505 -8.06 29.78 -19.73
C MET A 505 -8.05 29.24 -21.17
N SER A 506 -8.61 28.05 -21.39
CA SER A 506 -8.75 27.49 -22.75
C SER A 506 -9.63 28.36 -23.64
N LEU A 507 -10.69 28.97 -23.10
CA LEU A 507 -11.57 29.85 -23.86
C LEU A 507 -10.86 31.12 -24.32
N ILE A 508 -10.05 31.74 -23.48
CA ILE A 508 -9.24 32.91 -23.86
C ILE A 508 -8.23 32.53 -24.94
N ALA A 509 -7.56 31.38 -24.80
CA ALA A 509 -6.60 30.91 -25.79
C ALA A 509 -7.24 30.54 -27.14
N LEU A 510 -8.48 30.05 -27.12
CA LEU A 510 -9.24 29.62 -28.30
C LEU A 510 -10.31 30.62 -28.74
N PHE A 511 -10.24 31.87 -28.25
CA PHE A 511 -11.30 32.85 -28.47
C PHE A 511 -11.67 33.03 -29.95
N PRO A 512 -10.72 33.26 -30.89
CA PRO A 512 -11.08 33.44 -32.30
C PRO A 512 -11.54 32.15 -32.97
N GLU A 513 -11.04 30.97 -32.57
CA GLU A 513 -11.52 29.68 -33.09
C GLU A 513 -12.96 29.41 -32.67
N VAL A 514 -13.32 29.75 -31.43
CA VAL A 514 -14.69 29.63 -30.92
C VAL A 514 -15.63 30.55 -31.68
N VAL A 515 -15.22 31.79 -31.96
CA VAL A 515 -15.97 32.72 -32.81
C VAL A 515 -16.22 32.12 -34.19
N LYS A 516 -15.19 31.59 -34.86
CA LYS A 516 -15.33 30.95 -36.19
C LYS A 516 -16.33 29.78 -36.16
N VAL A 517 -16.30 28.95 -35.12
CA VAL A 517 -17.25 27.84 -34.98
C VAL A 517 -18.67 28.36 -34.75
N LEU A 518 -18.86 29.39 -33.93
CA LEU A 518 -20.18 29.98 -33.69
C LEU A 518 -20.76 30.62 -34.95
N GLU A 519 -19.95 31.30 -35.75
CA GLU A 519 -20.32 31.87 -37.06
C GLU A 519 -20.73 30.77 -38.03
N TYR A 520 -19.95 29.69 -38.13
CA TYR A 520 -20.32 28.51 -38.92
C TYR A 520 -21.66 27.90 -38.47
N VAL A 521 -21.86 27.73 -37.15
CA VAL A 521 -23.12 27.16 -36.64
C VAL A 521 -24.30 28.10 -36.84
N GLN A 522 -24.10 29.42 -36.85
CA GLN A 522 -25.13 30.40 -37.13
C GLN A 522 -25.64 30.28 -38.59
N GLU A 523 -24.75 30.02 -39.53
CA GLU A 523 -25.08 29.91 -40.97
C GLU A 523 -25.60 28.50 -41.32
N ASP A 524 -24.83 27.48 -40.95
CA ASP A 524 -24.98 26.08 -41.39
C ASP A 524 -25.51 25.14 -40.30
N GLY A 525 -26.04 25.67 -39.19
CA GLY A 525 -26.57 24.85 -38.10
C GLY A 525 -27.72 23.94 -38.54
N ASP A 526 -27.72 22.70 -38.02
CA ASP A 526 -28.62 21.61 -38.43
C ASP A 526 -30.12 21.95 -38.30
N ASN A 527 -30.47 22.90 -37.44
CA ASN A 527 -31.84 23.39 -37.27
C ASN A 527 -31.87 24.87 -36.87
N VAL A 528 -33.05 25.49 -37.03
CA VAL A 528 -33.29 26.90 -36.72
C VAL A 528 -32.95 27.23 -35.27
N ALA A 529 -33.29 26.35 -34.32
CA ALA A 529 -33.01 26.58 -32.90
C ALA A 529 -31.50 26.67 -32.62
N THR A 530 -30.69 25.82 -33.25
CA THR A 530 -29.23 25.79 -33.09
C THR A 530 -28.60 27.03 -33.73
N ARG A 531 -29.10 27.46 -34.89
CA ARG A 531 -28.65 28.71 -35.55
C ARG A 531 -28.97 29.95 -34.72
N LEU A 532 -30.19 30.04 -34.19
CA LEU A 532 -30.61 31.13 -33.30
C LEU A 532 -29.81 31.14 -32.00
N GLN A 533 -29.56 29.97 -31.42
CA GLN A 533 -28.74 29.82 -30.23
C GLN A 533 -27.30 30.28 -30.50
N ALA A 534 -26.67 29.84 -31.58
CA ALA A 534 -25.32 30.28 -31.93
C ALA A 534 -25.25 31.79 -32.19
N SER A 535 -26.26 32.36 -32.87
CA SER A 535 -26.38 33.81 -33.05
C SER A 535 -26.48 34.58 -31.72
N GLY A 536 -27.30 34.10 -30.79
CA GLY A 536 -27.45 34.71 -29.47
C GLY A 536 -26.20 34.56 -28.60
N ILE A 537 -25.51 33.42 -28.69
CA ILE A 537 -24.22 33.23 -28.02
C ILE A 537 -23.20 34.20 -28.59
N LEU A 538 -23.06 34.26 -29.91
CA LEU A 538 -22.09 35.11 -30.60
C LEU A 538 -22.30 36.60 -30.27
N SER A 539 -23.55 37.05 -30.17
CA SER A 539 -23.86 38.45 -29.86
C SER A 539 -23.42 38.85 -28.45
N TYR A 540 -23.64 38.01 -27.44
CA TYR A 540 -23.16 38.28 -26.07
C TYR A 540 -21.66 38.03 -25.92
N PHE A 541 -21.12 37.00 -26.57
CA PHE A 541 -19.70 36.64 -26.53
C PHE A 541 -18.78 37.77 -27.02
N LYS A 542 -19.28 38.62 -27.93
CA LYS A 542 -18.61 39.83 -28.44
C LYS A 542 -19.01 41.11 -27.68
N THR A 543 -19.47 41.01 -26.43
CA THR A 543 -19.74 42.19 -25.56
C THR A 543 -18.61 42.43 -24.57
N PHE A 544 -18.42 43.70 -24.20
CA PHE A 544 -17.52 44.07 -23.10
C PHE A 544 -17.92 43.40 -21.77
N GLU A 545 -19.22 43.23 -21.51
CA GLU A 545 -19.72 42.58 -20.30
C GLU A 545 -19.23 41.13 -20.18
N PHE A 546 -19.31 40.34 -21.26
CA PHE A 546 -18.78 38.97 -21.27
C PHE A 546 -17.28 38.94 -21.00
N VAL A 547 -16.52 39.80 -21.68
CA VAL A 547 -15.06 39.93 -21.50
C VAL A 547 -14.72 40.27 -20.05
N PHE A 548 -15.48 41.20 -19.45
CA PHE A 548 -15.29 41.62 -18.07
C PHE A 548 -15.51 40.49 -17.07
N TYR A 549 -16.64 39.78 -17.13
CA TYR A 549 -16.89 38.63 -16.26
C TYR A 549 -15.88 37.51 -16.48
N MET A 550 -15.46 37.28 -17.73
CA MET A 550 -14.46 36.28 -18.06
C MET A 550 -13.13 36.57 -17.36
N HIS A 551 -12.62 37.80 -17.46
CA HIS A 551 -11.36 38.17 -16.79
C HIS A 551 -11.51 38.28 -15.27
N LEU A 552 -12.66 38.76 -14.75
CA LEU A 552 -12.92 38.85 -13.32
C LEU A 552 -12.90 37.45 -12.69
N MET A 553 -13.69 36.53 -13.24
CA MET A 553 -13.76 35.16 -12.74
C MET A 553 -12.44 34.43 -12.96
N LEU A 554 -11.73 34.66 -14.08
CA LEU A 554 -10.40 34.11 -14.27
C LEU A 554 -9.44 34.53 -13.15
N THR A 555 -9.43 35.82 -12.80
CA THR A 555 -8.52 36.36 -11.78
C THR A 555 -8.84 35.77 -10.40
N ILE A 556 -10.13 35.74 -10.02
CA ILE A 556 -10.60 35.13 -8.76
C ILE A 556 -10.23 33.65 -8.71
N PHE A 557 -10.48 32.90 -9.78
CA PHE A 557 -10.11 31.50 -9.85
C PHE A 557 -8.59 31.28 -9.82
N GLY A 558 -7.82 32.18 -10.44
CA GLY A 558 -6.36 32.13 -10.39
C GLY A 558 -5.84 32.18 -8.96
N LEU A 559 -6.36 33.11 -8.15
CA LEU A 559 -6.06 33.22 -6.72
C LEU A 559 -6.48 31.96 -5.94
N ALA A 560 -7.72 31.50 -6.15
CA ALA A 560 -8.24 30.31 -5.47
C ALA A 560 -7.57 29.00 -5.91
N ASN A 561 -7.04 28.93 -7.14
CA ASN A 561 -6.46 27.71 -7.70
C ASN A 561 -5.16 27.33 -6.99
N SER A 562 -4.32 28.29 -6.60
CA SER A 562 -3.11 28.03 -5.81
C SER A 562 -3.46 27.39 -4.46
N LEU A 563 -4.47 27.93 -3.77
CA LEU A 563 -4.99 27.34 -2.53
C LEU A 563 -5.57 25.94 -2.76
N SER A 564 -6.40 25.79 -3.80
CA SER A 564 -7.02 24.50 -4.15
C SER A 564 -5.98 23.40 -4.39
N GLN A 565 -4.88 23.71 -5.07
CA GLN A 565 -3.80 22.74 -5.30
C GLN A 565 -3.05 22.40 -4.01
N ALA A 566 -2.79 23.39 -3.16
CA ALA A 566 -2.11 23.17 -1.88
C ALA A 566 -2.94 22.29 -0.93
N LEU A 567 -4.24 22.56 -0.80
CA LEU A 567 -5.16 21.79 0.04
C LEU A 567 -5.32 20.32 -0.39
N GLN A 568 -4.97 19.97 -1.63
CA GLN A 568 -5.07 18.60 -2.16
C GLN A 568 -3.82 17.74 -1.91
N ARG A 569 -2.75 18.33 -1.38
CA ARG A 569 -1.51 17.63 -1.05
C ARG A 569 -1.68 16.75 0.18
N LYS A 570 -1.02 15.58 0.18
CA LYS A 570 -1.06 14.62 1.30
C LYS A 570 -0.27 15.07 2.53
N ASP A 571 0.81 15.81 2.30
CA ASP A 571 1.76 16.26 3.31
C ASP A 571 1.37 17.61 3.95
N GLN A 572 0.24 18.19 3.53
CA GLN A 572 -0.24 19.46 4.05
C GLN A 572 -0.66 19.31 5.52
N ASP A 573 -0.10 20.12 6.41
CA ASP A 573 -0.57 20.25 7.80
C ASP A 573 -1.61 21.35 7.96
N ILE A 574 -2.36 21.28 9.07
CA ILE A 574 -3.51 22.15 9.31
C ILE A 574 -3.12 23.62 9.50
N LEU A 575 -1.96 23.91 10.10
CA LEU A 575 -1.52 25.28 10.34
C LEU A 575 -1.10 25.96 9.04
N GLU A 576 -0.42 25.23 8.16
CA GLU A 576 -0.09 25.76 6.85
C GLU A 576 -1.33 25.97 5.99
N ALA A 577 -2.32 25.07 6.08
CA ALA A 577 -3.58 25.25 5.38
C ALA A 577 -4.32 26.53 5.82
N VAL A 578 -4.38 26.79 7.14
CA VAL A 578 -4.96 28.03 7.69
C VAL A 578 -4.21 29.26 7.18
N SER A 579 -2.88 29.23 7.18
CA SER A 579 -2.05 30.33 6.66
C SER A 579 -2.33 30.64 5.19
N LEU A 580 -2.49 29.60 4.36
CA LEU A 580 -2.79 29.76 2.93
C LEU A 580 -4.19 30.29 2.68
N ILE A 581 -5.17 29.88 3.50
CA ILE A 581 -6.54 30.42 3.44
C ILE A 581 -6.51 31.92 3.73
N GLN A 582 -5.85 32.33 4.82
CA GLN A 582 -5.72 33.75 5.19
C GLN A 582 -5.00 34.54 4.10
N THR A 583 -3.89 34.02 3.58
CA THR A 583 -3.15 34.67 2.48
C THR A 583 -4.01 34.86 1.24
N THR A 584 -4.83 33.86 0.88
CA THR A 584 -5.73 33.95 -0.28
C THR A 584 -6.81 35.00 -0.06
N LYS A 585 -7.36 35.08 1.16
CA LYS A 585 -8.31 36.12 1.55
C LYS A 585 -7.69 37.53 1.45
N ASP A 586 -6.47 37.69 1.95
CA ASP A 586 -5.75 38.97 1.88
C ASP A 586 -5.49 39.39 0.42
N GLN A 587 -5.15 38.43 -0.46
CA GLN A 587 -5.02 38.70 -1.90
C GLN A 587 -6.34 39.13 -2.55
N LEU A 588 -7.48 38.54 -2.16
CA LEU A 588 -8.80 38.98 -2.64
C LEU A 588 -9.13 40.39 -2.15
N GLN A 589 -8.77 40.72 -0.90
CA GLN A 589 -8.92 42.07 -0.35
C GLN A 589 -8.05 43.09 -1.11
N MET A 590 -6.79 42.75 -1.38
CA MET A 590 -5.89 43.59 -2.18
C MET A 590 -6.42 43.80 -3.61
N LEU A 591 -6.93 42.72 -4.24
CA LEU A 591 -7.56 42.80 -5.57
C LEU A 591 -8.76 43.74 -5.55
N ARG A 592 -9.59 43.68 -4.50
CA ARG A 592 -10.74 44.57 -4.33
C ARG A 592 -10.34 46.03 -4.20
N GLU A 593 -9.27 46.32 -3.47
CA GLU A 593 -8.84 47.69 -3.19
C GLU A 593 -8.15 48.35 -4.40
N ASN A 594 -7.28 47.61 -5.10
CA ASN A 594 -6.36 48.19 -6.08
C ASN A 594 -6.40 47.52 -7.46
N GLY A 595 -7.18 46.46 -7.65
CA GLY A 595 -7.10 45.61 -8.83
C GLY A 595 -8.04 45.96 -9.99
N PHE A 596 -8.94 46.92 -9.82
CA PHE A 596 -9.96 47.23 -10.83
C PHE A 596 -9.33 47.71 -12.15
N ASP A 597 -8.42 48.68 -12.10
CA ASP A 597 -7.85 49.27 -13.31
C ASP A 597 -6.99 48.24 -14.09
N GLU A 598 -6.23 47.38 -13.39
CA GLU A 598 -5.47 46.29 -14.03
C GLU A 598 -6.39 45.27 -14.73
N LEU A 599 -7.55 44.97 -14.13
CA LEU A 599 -8.54 44.08 -14.74
C LEU A 599 -9.11 44.70 -16.03
N VAL A 600 -9.42 46.00 -16.00
CA VAL A 600 -9.95 46.73 -17.16
C VAL A 600 -8.94 46.76 -18.30
N GLU A 601 -7.66 46.99 -18.02
CA GLU A 601 -6.59 46.93 -19.03
C GLU A 601 -6.51 45.56 -19.71
N LYS A 602 -6.64 44.47 -18.94
CA LYS A 602 -6.72 43.11 -19.50
C LYS A 602 -7.93 42.93 -20.40
N CYS A 603 -9.09 43.49 -20.02
CA CYS A 603 -10.29 43.46 -20.85
C CYS A 603 -10.11 44.24 -22.16
N TYR A 604 -9.56 45.45 -22.10
CA TYR A 604 -9.29 46.27 -23.29
C TYR A 604 -8.28 45.63 -24.22
N SER A 605 -7.22 45.01 -23.70
CA SER A 605 -6.26 44.26 -24.49
C SER A 605 -6.93 43.13 -25.29
N LEU A 606 -7.83 42.36 -24.65
CA LEU A 606 -8.60 41.32 -25.35
C LEU A 606 -9.56 41.93 -26.38
N CYS A 607 -10.23 43.03 -26.03
CA CYS A 607 -11.14 43.71 -26.95
C CYS A 607 -10.43 44.22 -28.20
N ASP A 608 -9.25 44.84 -28.03
CA ASP A 608 -8.42 45.32 -29.14
C ASP A 608 -7.93 44.14 -29.99
N LYS A 609 -7.51 43.04 -29.37
CA LYS A 609 -7.05 41.84 -30.08
C LYS A 609 -8.14 41.19 -30.95
N HIS A 610 -9.40 41.27 -30.53
CA HIS A 610 -10.52 40.57 -31.18
C HIS A 610 -11.59 41.49 -31.79
N ASN A 611 -11.28 42.78 -31.95
CA ASN A 611 -12.17 43.80 -32.52
C ASN A 611 -13.54 43.87 -31.81
N ILE A 612 -13.54 43.75 -30.48
CA ILE A 612 -14.74 43.94 -29.65
C ILE A 612 -14.84 45.41 -29.28
N VAL A 613 -16.05 45.98 -29.33
CA VAL A 613 -16.29 47.38 -28.98
C VAL A 613 -15.91 47.61 -27.52
N LYS A 614 -14.92 48.49 -27.29
CA LYS A 614 -14.53 48.93 -25.95
C LYS A 614 -15.61 49.82 -25.35
N LEU A 615 -15.81 49.67 -24.04
CA LEU A 615 -16.71 50.51 -23.27
C LEU A 615 -15.94 51.73 -22.73
N ASP A 616 -16.46 52.94 -22.94
CA ASP A 616 -15.94 54.14 -22.29
C ASP A 616 -16.39 54.18 -20.82
N MET A 617 -15.43 54.20 -19.89
CA MET A 617 -15.70 54.18 -18.45
C MET A 617 -16.32 55.47 -17.92
N GLU A 618 -16.13 56.60 -18.60
CA GLU A 618 -16.63 57.90 -18.15
C GLU A 618 -18.03 58.22 -18.70
N GLU A 619 -18.50 57.45 -19.69
CA GLU A 619 -19.87 57.57 -20.20
C GLU A 619 -20.92 57.14 -19.17
N GLY A 620 -22.13 57.67 -19.34
CA GLY A 620 -23.28 57.30 -18.51
C GLY A 620 -23.70 55.86 -18.78
N TYR A 621 -23.84 55.07 -17.71
CA TYR A 621 -24.29 53.69 -17.81
C TYR A 621 -25.75 53.61 -18.28
N VAL A 622 -25.99 52.75 -19.27
CA VAL A 622 -27.31 52.44 -19.80
C VAL A 622 -27.62 50.96 -19.54
N ASN A 623 -28.65 50.71 -18.72
CA ASN A 623 -29.09 49.35 -18.46
C ASN A 623 -29.72 48.73 -19.73
N PRO A 624 -29.16 47.64 -20.29
CA PRO A 624 -29.69 47.03 -21.51
C PRO A 624 -31.11 46.49 -21.35
N LYS A 625 -31.48 46.05 -20.13
CA LYS A 625 -32.82 45.53 -19.82
C LYS A 625 -33.86 46.66 -19.69
N ASN A 626 -33.44 47.88 -19.38
CA ASN A 626 -34.31 49.05 -19.27
C ASN A 626 -33.63 50.33 -19.81
N PRO A 627 -33.43 50.47 -21.13
CA PRO A 627 -32.64 51.56 -21.71
C PRO A 627 -33.24 52.95 -21.46
N ARG A 628 -34.56 53.01 -21.21
CA ARG A 628 -35.32 54.24 -20.97
C ARG A 628 -35.15 54.78 -19.54
N LYS A 629 -34.60 54.00 -18.60
CA LYS A 629 -34.40 54.39 -17.20
C LYS A 629 -32.98 54.92 -17.03
N ARG A 630 -32.81 56.23 -16.85
CA ARG A 630 -31.50 56.83 -16.54
C ARG A 630 -31.14 56.51 -15.09
N MET A 631 -29.99 55.86 -14.89
CA MET A 631 -29.48 55.52 -13.55
C MET A 631 -28.55 56.60 -12.98
N ASN A 632 -28.17 57.61 -13.77
CA ASN A 632 -27.27 58.71 -13.38
C ASN A 632 -25.94 58.23 -12.73
N ILE A 633 -25.42 57.10 -13.17
CA ILE A 633 -24.11 56.55 -12.78
C ILE A 633 -23.25 56.38 -14.04
N SER A 634 -21.93 56.42 -13.90
CA SER A 634 -21.01 56.13 -15.01
C SER A 634 -20.81 54.63 -15.20
N ASN A 635 -20.28 54.22 -16.35
CA ASN A 635 -19.85 52.86 -16.59
C ASN A 635 -18.79 52.42 -15.57
N ARG A 636 -17.84 53.30 -15.21
CA ARG A 636 -16.86 53.06 -14.13
C ARG A 636 -17.56 52.70 -12.83
N HIS A 637 -18.61 53.42 -12.46
CA HIS A 637 -19.34 53.12 -11.23
C HIS A 637 -19.99 51.74 -11.27
N TYR A 638 -20.72 51.44 -12.35
CA TYR A 638 -21.41 50.16 -12.51
C TYR A 638 -20.42 48.96 -12.49
N TYR A 639 -19.36 49.00 -13.29
CA TYR A 639 -18.41 47.89 -13.36
C TYR A 639 -17.54 47.76 -12.10
N ASN A 640 -17.13 48.86 -11.49
CA ASN A 640 -16.29 48.83 -10.28
C ASN A 640 -17.12 48.50 -9.03
N PHE A 641 -18.18 49.23 -8.75
CA PHE A 641 -18.93 49.07 -7.51
C PHE A 641 -20.00 48.00 -7.60
N ASP A 642 -20.86 48.04 -8.63
CA ASP A 642 -22.02 47.15 -8.71
C ASP A 642 -21.62 45.71 -9.09
N ILE A 643 -20.54 45.53 -9.87
CA ILE A 643 -20.04 44.21 -10.26
C ILE A 643 -18.77 43.83 -9.50
N PHE A 644 -17.63 44.48 -9.75
CA PHE A 644 -16.32 44.04 -9.26
C PHE A 644 -16.26 43.95 -7.74
N ASN A 645 -16.59 45.04 -7.04
CA ASN A 645 -16.61 45.08 -5.59
C ASN A 645 -17.67 44.16 -5.01
N THR A 646 -18.89 44.14 -5.56
CA THR A 646 -19.95 43.22 -5.12
C THR A 646 -19.51 41.76 -5.19
N VAL A 647 -18.94 41.32 -6.31
CA VAL A 647 -18.47 39.93 -6.50
C VAL A 647 -17.35 39.61 -5.50
N LEU A 648 -16.38 40.50 -5.32
CA LEU A 648 -15.27 40.29 -4.38
C LEU A 648 -15.73 40.33 -2.91
N ASP A 649 -16.62 41.26 -2.54
CA ASP A 649 -17.22 41.33 -1.22
C ASP A 649 -18.00 40.05 -0.88
N MET A 650 -18.73 39.52 -1.86
CA MET A 650 -19.42 38.24 -1.71
C MET A 650 -18.44 37.08 -1.54
N GLN A 651 -17.33 37.04 -2.30
CA GLN A 651 -16.30 36.01 -2.13
C GLN A 651 -15.66 36.08 -0.73
N ILE A 652 -15.21 37.26 -0.31
CA ILE A 652 -14.54 37.46 0.98
C ILE A 652 -15.47 37.09 2.14
N ARG A 653 -16.75 37.47 2.06
CA ARG A 653 -17.76 37.08 3.06
C ARG A 653 -17.97 35.57 3.11
N GLU A 654 -18.09 34.91 1.96
CA GLU A 654 -18.23 33.44 1.93
C GLU A 654 -16.98 32.74 2.46
N PHE A 655 -15.77 33.28 2.21
CA PHE A 655 -14.55 32.79 2.86
C PHE A 655 -14.67 32.84 4.38
N ASP A 656 -15.11 33.97 4.95
CA ASP A 656 -15.28 34.15 6.39
C ASP A 656 -16.33 33.20 6.99
N ASP A 657 -17.48 33.09 6.33
CA ASP A 657 -18.59 32.24 6.80
C ASP A 657 -18.21 30.75 6.77
N ARG A 658 -17.51 30.31 5.71
CA ARG A 658 -17.19 28.88 5.49
C ARG A 658 -15.98 28.41 6.27
N PHE A 659 -14.94 29.24 6.38
CA PHE A 659 -13.70 28.90 7.08
C PHE A 659 -13.69 29.38 8.53
N CYS A 660 -14.84 29.60 9.17
CA CYS A 660 -14.91 30.00 10.58
C CYS A 660 -14.18 29.03 11.53
N GLU A 661 -14.05 27.75 11.14
CA GLU A 661 -13.27 26.74 11.87
C GLU A 661 -11.79 27.14 12.04
N THR A 662 -11.22 27.90 11.11
CA THR A 662 -9.83 28.41 11.16
C THR A 662 -9.58 29.35 12.34
N SER A 663 -10.65 29.95 12.88
CA SER A 663 -10.61 30.84 14.04
C SER A 663 -10.92 30.13 15.36
N THR A 664 -11.00 28.80 15.37
CA THR A 664 -11.30 28.04 16.60
C THR A 664 -10.17 28.12 17.61
N GLU A 665 -10.53 28.06 18.89
CA GLU A 665 -9.56 28.00 20.01
C GLU A 665 -8.58 26.83 19.83
N LEU A 666 -9.04 25.70 19.28
CA LEU A 666 -8.20 24.55 18.96
C LEU A 666 -7.01 24.93 18.06
N LEU A 667 -7.28 25.57 16.91
CA LEU A 667 -6.25 25.92 15.94
C LEU A 667 -5.38 27.09 16.42
N GLN A 668 -5.95 28.02 17.17
CA GLN A 668 -5.18 29.09 17.82
C GLN A 668 -4.19 28.54 18.86
N ASN A 669 -4.60 27.51 19.61
CA ASN A 669 -3.71 26.84 20.56
C ASN A 669 -2.65 25.99 19.86
N MET A 670 -3.00 25.29 18.78
CA MET A 670 -2.06 24.53 17.95
C MET A 670 -1.01 25.42 17.27
N ALA A 671 -1.38 26.64 16.86
CA ALA A 671 -0.47 27.60 16.24
C ALA A 671 0.74 27.93 17.12
N ALA A 672 0.63 27.76 18.44
CA ALA A 672 1.74 27.95 19.38
C ALA A 672 2.88 26.92 19.24
N LEU A 673 2.70 25.84 18.45
CA LEU A 673 3.76 24.91 18.08
C LEU A 673 4.55 25.34 16.83
N ASN A 674 4.10 26.38 16.12
CA ASN A 674 4.67 26.76 14.83
C ASN A 674 6.12 27.26 14.99
N PRO A 675 7.11 26.62 14.33
CA PRO A 675 8.51 27.02 14.45
C PRO A 675 8.89 28.26 13.62
N ARG A 676 7.98 28.77 12.78
CA ARG A 676 8.25 29.94 11.91
C ARG A 676 8.69 31.16 12.71
N ASN A 677 9.47 32.02 12.05
CA ASN A 677 9.98 33.28 12.61
C ASN A 677 10.65 33.08 13.98
N SER A 678 11.44 32.01 14.10
CA SER A 678 12.14 31.63 15.33
C SER A 678 11.20 31.40 16.51
N PHE A 679 10.14 30.61 16.28
CA PHE A 679 9.11 30.28 17.28
C PHE A 679 8.39 31.52 17.83
N SER A 680 8.10 32.52 16.97
CA SER A 680 7.44 33.77 17.40
C SER A 680 6.05 33.56 18.01
N GLU A 681 5.35 32.52 17.57
CA GLU A 681 4.01 32.16 18.05
C GLU A 681 4.03 31.31 19.33
N PHE A 682 5.21 30.90 19.81
CA PHE A 682 5.31 30.00 20.95
C PHE A 682 4.65 30.62 22.18
N ASN A 683 3.68 29.91 22.73
CA ASN A 683 2.92 30.33 23.89
C ASN A 683 2.62 29.13 24.80
N LYS A 684 3.30 29.11 25.95
CA LYS A 684 3.18 28.03 26.94
C LYS A 684 1.74 27.83 27.43
N GLU A 685 1.02 28.90 27.76
CA GLU A 685 -0.34 28.82 28.30
C GLU A 685 -1.31 28.21 27.27
N ARG A 686 -1.17 28.59 25.99
CA ARG A 686 -1.97 28.00 24.90
C ARG A 686 -1.71 26.50 24.73
N LEU A 687 -0.46 26.06 24.86
CA LEU A 687 -0.11 24.64 24.76
C LEU A 687 -0.61 23.83 25.96
N LEU A 688 -0.66 24.44 27.15
CA LEU A 688 -1.31 23.82 28.32
C LEU A 688 -2.82 23.67 28.09
N LYS A 689 -3.49 24.72 27.61
CA LYS A 689 -4.91 24.66 27.22
C LYS A 689 -5.16 23.60 26.14
N LEU A 690 -4.27 23.48 25.16
CA LEU A 690 -4.35 22.42 24.15
C LEU A 690 -4.38 21.03 24.79
N SER A 691 -3.55 20.78 25.79
CA SER A 691 -3.55 19.49 26.51
C SER A 691 -4.85 19.21 27.26
N GLU A 692 -5.57 20.25 27.71
CA GLU A 692 -6.87 20.11 28.36
C GLU A 692 -7.97 19.70 27.38
N MET A 693 -7.84 20.08 26.10
CA MET A 693 -8.76 19.70 25.03
C MET A 693 -8.65 18.21 24.65
N TYR A 694 -7.59 17.52 25.09
CA TYR A 694 -7.35 16.09 24.84
C TYR A 694 -7.33 15.28 26.16
N PRO A 695 -8.47 15.16 26.86
CA PRO A 695 -8.53 14.54 28.20
C PRO A 695 -8.14 13.06 28.20
N CYS A 696 -8.27 12.37 27.07
CA CYS A 696 -7.87 10.97 26.92
C CYS A 696 -6.36 10.78 26.70
N ASP A 697 -5.63 11.84 26.31
CA ASP A 697 -4.20 11.76 25.97
C ASP A 697 -3.29 12.37 27.04
N PHE A 698 -3.85 13.16 27.95
CA PHE A 698 -3.11 13.82 29.04
C PHE A 698 -3.85 13.67 30.37
N ASN A 699 -3.26 12.89 31.28
CA ASN A 699 -3.71 12.88 32.67
C ASN A 699 -3.13 14.08 33.46
N ASP A 700 -3.66 14.35 34.66
CA ASP A 700 -3.25 15.50 35.47
C ASP A 700 -1.75 15.55 35.78
N LYS A 701 -1.10 14.38 35.95
CA LYS A 701 0.35 14.32 36.17
C LYS A 701 1.11 14.68 34.90
N GLU A 702 0.67 14.19 33.75
CA GLU A 702 1.28 14.51 32.45
C GLU A 702 1.13 15.98 32.10
N LYS A 703 0.04 16.65 32.50
CA LYS A 703 -0.13 18.10 32.31
C LYS A 703 0.88 18.91 33.13
N ILE A 704 1.15 18.51 34.38
CA ILE A 704 2.20 19.12 35.21
C ILE A 704 3.59 18.87 34.60
N ILE A 705 3.84 17.66 34.08
CA ILE A 705 5.11 17.34 33.39
C ILE A 705 5.25 18.20 32.13
N LEU A 706 4.19 18.34 31.33
CA LEU A 706 4.17 19.17 30.14
C LEU A 706 4.56 20.62 30.46
N GLU A 707 4.04 21.18 31.56
CA GLU A 707 4.37 22.55 31.98
C GLU A 707 5.89 22.75 32.16
N HIS A 708 6.56 21.80 32.82
CA HIS A 708 8.01 21.84 33.00
C HIS A 708 8.77 21.51 31.70
N GLU A 709 8.28 20.53 30.94
CA GLU A 709 8.90 20.06 29.70
C GLU A 709 8.90 21.14 28.61
N LEU A 710 7.85 21.97 28.54
CA LEU A 710 7.73 23.08 27.59
C LEU A 710 8.83 24.12 27.75
N ASP A 711 9.21 24.46 28.99
CA ASP A 711 10.28 25.43 29.25
C ASP A 711 11.63 24.89 28.77
N VAL A 712 11.91 23.61 29.06
CA VAL A 712 13.15 22.94 28.64
C VAL A 712 13.16 22.73 27.13
N TYR A 713 12.04 22.34 26.54
CA TYR A 713 11.85 22.17 25.11
C TYR A 713 12.18 23.45 24.36
N TYR A 714 11.58 24.58 24.76
CA TYR A 714 11.80 25.85 24.08
C TYR A 714 13.29 26.22 24.08
N HIS A 715 13.96 26.18 25.24
CA HIS A 715 15.39 26.46 25.32
C HIS A 715 16.25 25.46 24.52
N SER A 716 15.89 24.17 24.55
CA SER A 716 16.61 23.08 23.88
C SER A 716 16.53 23.19 22.35
N VAL A 717 15.37 23.57 21.82
CA VAL A 717 15.11 23.68 20.39
C VAL A 717 15.55 25.04 19.85
N TYR A 718 15.26 26.13 20.55
CA TYR A 718 15.61 27.49 20.13
C TYR A 718 17.13 27.69 19.96
N ASN A 719 17.93 27.12 20.88
CA ASN A 719 19.39 27.24 20.82
C ASN A 719 20.06 26.25 19.85
N ASP A 720 19.30 25.31 19.28
CA ASP A 720 19.84 24.32 18.33
C ASP A 720 19.71 24.87 16.91
N VAL A 721 20.85 25.28 16.34
CA VAL A 721 20.91 25.92 15.01
C VAL A 721 20.25 25.08 13.91
N ARG A 722 20.15 23.75 14.07
CA ARG A 722 19.45 22.88 13.10
C ARG A 722 17.97 23.20 12.97
N PHE A 723 17.36 23.83 13.99
CA PHE A 723 15.96 24.23 14.02
C PHE A 723 15.75 25.69 13.54
N SER A 724 16.82 26.42 13.20
CA SER A 724 16.70 27.72 12.56
C SER A 724 16.20 27.54 11.12
N ASN A 725 15.05 28.15 10.77
CA ASN A 725 14.43 28.13 9.43
C ASN A 725 13.53 26.93 9.08
N LEU A 726 12.90 26.27 10.06
CA LEU A 726 11.85 25.30 9.77
C LEU A 726 10.63 25.98 9.13
N LYS A 727 10.02 25.35 8.12
CA LYS A 727 8.90 25.95 7.37
C LYS A 727 7.54 25.65 8.01
N GLY A 728 7.46 24.68 8.91
CA GLY A 728 6.21 24.31 9.57
C GLY A 728 6.38 23.19 10.59
N ILE A 729 5.27 22.76 11.16
CA ILE A 729 5.24 21.75 12.22
C ILE A 729 5.61 20.34 11.73
N ALA A 730 5.41 20.04 10.44
CA ALA A 730 5.85 18.78 9.83
C ALA A 730 7.39 18.66 9.83
N ASP A 731 8.08 19.73 9.42
CA ASP A 731 9.55 19.79 9.46
C ASP A 731 10.07 19.67 10.89
N LEU A 732 9.39 20.34 11.83
CA LEU A 732 9.69 20.25 13.26
C LEU A 732 9.61 18.81 13.76
N ALA A 733 8.56 18.07 13.43
CA ALA A 733 8.39 16.69 13.88
C ALA A 733 9.48 15.77 13.32
N MET A 734 9.74 15.84 12.02
CA MET A 734 10.81 15.05 11.38
C MET A 734 12.17 15.35 12.01
N LEU A 735 12.48 16.63 12.24
CA LEU A 735 13.76 17.01 12.82
C LEU A 735 13.87 16.61 14.29
N MET A 736 12.79 16.72 15.09
CA MET A 736 12.76 16.20 16.47
C MET A 736 13.01 14.68 16.51
N VAL A 737 12.57 13.94 15.50
CA VAL A 737 12.91 12.52 15.35
C VAL A 737 14.39 12.33 15.02
N ALA A 738 14.87 13.00 13.97
CA ALA A 738 16.25 12.90 13.51
C ALA A 738 17.28 13.28 14.59
N THR A 739 16.98 14.27 15.43
CA THR A 739 17.85 14.72 16.53
C THR A 739 17.57 14.02 17.87
N ARG A 740 16.67 13.03 17.90
CA ARG A 740 16.21 12.31 19.10
C ARG A 740 15.56 13.20 20.18
N LYS A 741 15.23 14.45 19.86
CA LYS A 741 14.56 15.37 20.80
C LYS A 741 13.13 14.94 21.13
N HIS A 742 12.47 14.16 20.27
CA HIS A 742 11.19 13.51 20.59
C HIS A 742 11.26 12.55 21.78
N ILE A 743 12.45 12.00 22.10
CA ILE A 743 12.66 11.13 23.27
C ILE A 743 12.91 11.98 24.51
N SER A 744 13.61 13.11 24.36
CA SER A 744 13.88 14.06 25.44
C SER A 744 12.66 14.91 25.82
N HIS A 745 11.75 15.13 24.87
CA HIS A 745 10.54 15.90 25.02
C HIS A 745 9.31 15.10 24.52
N PRO A 746 8.99 13.98 25.19
CA PRO A 746 7.95 13.05 24.73
C PRO A 746 6.53 13.62 24.85
N ILE A 747 6.25 14.47 25.84
CA ILE A 747 4.90 15.03 26.04
C ILE A 747 4.66 16.19 25.07
N VAL A 748 5.68 17.02 24.80
CA VAL A 748 5.60 18.05 23.75
C VAL A 748 5.48 17.41 22.37
N TYR A 749 6.25 16.35 22.08
CA TYR A 749 6.13 15.63 20.82
C TYR A 749 4.75 14.97 20.65
N ARG A 750 4.09 14.56 21.74
CA ARG A 750 2.70 14.07 21.69
C ARG A 750 1.73 15.17 21.23
N LEU A 751 1.82 16.39 21.75
CA LEU A 751 1.00 17.53 21.27
C LEU A 751 1.25 17.81 19.78
N LEU A 752 2.51 17.75 19.36
CA LEU A 752 2.89 17.93 17.97
C LEU A 752 2.26 16.87 17.06
N LYS A 753 2.30 15.60 17.46
CA LYS A 753 1.61 14.51 16.74
C LYS A 753 0.10 14.73 16.66
N LEU A 754 -0.55 15.10 17.77
CA LEU A 754 -2.00 15.36 17.79
C LEU A 754 -2.39 16.46 16.80
N THR A 755 -1.56 17.50 16.68
CA THR A 755 -1.75 18.58 15.70
C THR A 755 -1.58 18.10 14.26
N LEU A 756 -0.53 17.30 13.99
CA LEU A 756 -0.25 16.78 12.64
C LEU A 756 -1.26 15.74 12.14
N VAL A 757 -1.86 14.99 13.08
CA VAL A 757 -2.89 13.99 12.79
C VAL A 757 -4.18 14.63 12.28
N LEU A 758 -4.49 15.88 12.65
CA LEU A 758 -5.72 16.52 12.20
C LEU A 758 -5.80 16.59 10.66
N PRO A 759 -6.94 16.19 10.08
CA PRO A 759 -7.12 16.18 8.63
C PRO A 759 -7.37 17.59 8.08
N VAL A 760 -6.87 17.87 6.87
CA VAL A 760 -7.12 19.14 6.17
C VAL A 760 -8.19 18.98 5.08
N ALA A 761 -8.08 17.92 4.27
CA ALA A 761 -8.98 17.66 3.16
C ALA A 761 -9.15 16.15 2.93
N THR A 762 -10.23 15.77 2.24
CA THR A 762 -10.50 14.40 1.78
C THR A 762 -9.93 14.11 0.40
N ALA A 763 -8.97 14.89 -0.09
CA ALA A 763 -8.42 14.74 -1.44
C ALA A 763 -7.82 13.35 -1.70
N THR A 764 -7.26 12.69 -0.68
CA THR A 764 -6.83 11.29 -0.81
C THR A 764 -8.00 10.34 -1.04
N VAL A 765 -9.12 10.54 -0.34
CA VAL A 765 -10.34 9.75 -0.53
C VAL A 765 -10.89 9.95 -1.95
N GLU A 766 -10.94 11.18 -2.45
CA GLU A 766 -11.36 11.47 -3.82
C GLU A 766 -10.47 10.81 -4.89
N ARG A 767 -9.16 10.74 -4.65
CA ARG A 767 -8.21 10.03 -5.51
C ARG A 767 -8.47 8.51 -5.50
N CYS A 768 -8.94 7.95 -4.39
CA CYS A 768 -9.37 6.55 -4.33
C CYS A 768 -10.53 6.28 -5.30
N PHE A 769 -11.55 7.15 -5.35
CA PHE A 769 -12.66 7.01 -6.29
C PHE A 769 -12.24 7.15 -7.75
N SER A 770 -11.24 7.98 -8.02
CA SER A 770 -10.67 8.08 -9.36
C SER A 770 -10.01 6.76 -9.79
N THR A 771 -9.30 6.09 -8.87
CA THR A 771 -8.73 4.76 -9.10
C THR A 771 -9.81 3.68 -9.20
N MET A 772 -10.89 3.81 -8.43
CA MET A 772 -12.07 2.93 -8.52
C MET A 772 -12.68 2.91 -9.92
N LYS A 773 -12.76 4.07 -10.60
CA LYS A 773 -13.25 4.15 -11.98
C LYS A 773 -12.35 3.41 -12.98
N LEU A 774 -11.04 3.31 -12.71
CA LEU A 774 -10.11 2.53 -13.53
C LEU A 774 -10.23 1.02 -13.27
N VAL A 775 -10.38 0.63 -12.00
CA VAL A 775 -10.50 -0.79 -11.60
C VAL A 775 -11.88 -1.36 -11.98
N LYS A 776 -12.95 -0.60 -11.73
CA LYS A 776 -14.34 -0.99 -12.01
C LYS A 776 -14.92 -0.09 -13.10
N SER A 777 -14.53 -0.36 -14.33
CA SER A 777 -15.06 0.24 -15.54
C SER A 777 -16.42 -0.35 -15.93
N ASP A 778 -17.12 0.24 -16.92
CA ASP A 778 -18.36 -0.32 -17.48
C ASP A 778 -18.21 -1.77 -17.95
N LEU A 779 -17.08 -2.10 -18.58
CA LEU A 779 -16.74 -3.47 -19.02
C LEU A 779 -16.44 -4.43 -17.85
N ARG A 780 -16.24 -3.93 -16.63
CA ARG A 780 -15.88 -4.67 -15.42
C ARG A 780 -16.92 -4.48 -14.30
N ASN A 781 -18.16 -4.10 -14.65
CA ASN A 781 -19.20 -3.76 -13.70
C ASN A 781 -19.68 -4.96 -12.83
N ARG A 782 -19.36 -6.20 -13.21
CA ARG A 782 -19.70 -7.43 -12.46
C ARG A 782 -18.71 -7.76 -11.33
N ILE A 783 -17.71 -6.93 -11.08
CA ILE A 783 -16.82 -7.11 -9.93
C ILE A 783 -17.63 -6.97 -8.63
N ALA A 784 -17.58 -8.01 -7.80
CA ALA A 784 -18.19 -8.02 -6.47
C ALA A 784 -17.42 -7.13 -5.49
N ASP A 785 -18.12 -6.59 -4.49
CA ASP A 785 -17.61 -5.55 -3.59
C ASP A 785 -16.38 -6.01 -2.79
N GLU A 786 -16.38 -7.26 -2.32
CA GLU A 786 -15.21 -7.86 -1.64
C GLU A 786 -13.97 -7.89 -2.53
N PHE A 787 -14.13 -8.27 -3.81
CA PHE A 787 -13.01 -8.35 -4.74
C PHE A 787 -12.56 -6.95 -5.19
N LEU A 788 -13.50 -6.01 -5.33
CA LEU A 788 -13.20 -4.61 -5.60
C LEU A 788 -12.29 -4.03 -4.51
N ASN A 789 -12.63 -4.25 -3.24
CA ASN A 789 -11.86 -3.74 -2.11
C ASN A 789 -10.41 -4.23 -2.13
N VAL A 790 -10.18 -5.55 -2.24
CA VAL A 790 -8.82 -6.10 -2.23
C VAL A 790 -7.97 -5.64 -3.42
N VAL A 791 -8.58 -5.48 -4.60
CA VAL A 791 -7.87 -4.94 -5.78
C VAL A 791 -7.54 -3.46 -5.57
N LEU A 792 -8.46 -2.67 -5.00
CA LEU A 792 -8.23 -1.25 -4.75
C LEU A 792 -7.13 -1.00 -3.73
N ILE A 793 -7.06 -1.79 -2.66
CA ILE A 793 -5.98 -1.70 -1.67
C ILE A 793 -4.62 -1.79 -2.38
N CYS A 794 -4.44 -2.82 -3.22
CA CYS A 794 -3.16 -3.02 -3.93
C CYS A 794 -2.90 -1.97 -5.02
N ALA A 795 -3.96 -1.50 -5.70
CA ALA A 795 -3.84 -0.53 -6.80
C ALA A 795 -3.57 0.90 -6.32
N ILE A 796 -4.08 1.27 -5.13
CA ILE A 796 -3.91 2.59 -4.51
C ILE A 796 -2.62 2.64 -3.69
N GLU A 797 -2.40 1.65 -2.82
CA GLU A 797 -1.23 1.59 -1.94
C GLU A 797 -0.03 0.92 -2.63
N LYS A 798 0.37 1.49 -3.78
CA LYS A 798 1.43 0.92 -4.64
C LYS A 798 2.77 0.77 -3.94
N GLU A 799 3.14 1.73 -3.08
CA GLU A 799 4.41 1.68 -2.36
C GLU A 799 4.41 0.53 -1.33
N ALA A 800 3.35 0.39 -0.56
CA ALA A 800 3.20 -0.71 0.39
C ALA A 800 3.10 -2.07 -0.33
N HIS A 801 2.33 -2.14 -1.42
CA HIS A 801 2.20 -3.32 -2.26
C HIS A 801 3.55 -3.75 -2.89
N GLY A 802 4.35 -2.80 -3.36
CA GLY A 802 5.69 -3.06 -3.89
C GLY A 802 6.67 -3.61 -2.85
N LYS A 803 6.45 -3.36 -1.55
CA LYS A 803 7.26 -3.91 -0.44
C LYS A 803 6.82 -5.31 0.00
N VAL A 804 5.61 -5.77 -0.38
CA VAL A 804 5.13 -7.12 -0.05
C VAL A 804 6.01 -8.15 -0.76
N LYS A 805 6.54 -9.14 -0.03
CA LYS A 805 7.34 -10.22 -0.64
C LYS A 805 6.45 -11.35 -1.13
N ASN A 806 6.88 -12.03 -2.19
CA ASN A 806 6.13 -13.17 -2.71
C ASN A 806 6.07 -14.33 -1.70
N GLU A 807 7.13 -14.53 -0.93
CA GLU A 807 7.18 -15.59 0.10
C GLU A 807 6.06 -15.39 1.13
N ASP A 808 5.83 -14.15 1.58
CA ASP A 808 4.77 -13.83 2.54
C ASP A 808 3.37 -14.15 1.97
N VAL A 809 3.15 -13.83 0.69
CA VAL A 809 1.91 -14.12 -0.03
C VAL A 809 1.70 -15.63 -0.19
N VAL A 810 2.76 -16.36 -0.55
CA VAL A 810 2.73 -17.82 -0.69
C VAL A 810 2.41 -18.48 0.64
N ASP A 811 3.11 -18.08 1.71
CA ASP A 811 2.91 -18.61 3.06
C ASP A 811 1.48 -18.36 3.55
N ARG A 812 0.95 -17.15 3.33
CA ARG A 812 -0.44 -16.83 3.67
C ARG A 812 -1.44 -17.64 2.84
N PHE A 813 -1.24 -17.71 1.53
CA PHE A 813 -2.09 -18.48 0.63
C PHE A 813 -2.12 -19.97 1.01
N GLN A 814 -1.00 -20.51 1.47
CA GLN A 814 -0.91 -21.88 1.94
C GLN A 814 -1.67 -22.10 3.26
N LYS A 815 -1.62 -21.13 4.19
CA LYS A 815 -2.36 -21.16 5.46
C LYS A 815 -3.87 -21.02 5.31
N MET A 816 -4.37 -20.44 4.21
CA MET A 816 -5.81 -20.24 4.00
C MET A 816 -6.61 -21.54 4.00
N LYS A 817 -6.13 -22.58 3.29
CA LYS A 817 -6.81 -23.88 3.13
C LYS A 817 -5.78 -24.97 2.84
N THR A 818 -5.97 -26.13 3.44
CA THR A 818 -5.23 -27.36 3.12
C THR A 818 -5.58 -27.84 1.71
N ARG A 819 -4.59 -27.86 0.81
CA ARG A 819 -4.70 -28.35 -0.57
C ARG A 819 -3.86 -29.63 -0.73
N ARG A 820 -4.34 -30.61 -1.53
CA ARG A 820 -3.80 -31.99 -1.61
C ARG A 820 -2.29 -32.10 -1.92
N GLU A 821 -1.67 -31.10 -2.53
CA GLU A 821 -0.23 -31.08 -2.89
C GLU A 821 0.63 -30.19 -1.96
N GLN A 822 0.07 -29.63 -0.88
CA GLN A 822 0.83 -28.87 0.13
C GLN A 822 1.58 -29.77 1.13
N ASN A 823 1.16 -31.03 1.30
CA ASN A 823 1.70 -31.95 2.32
C ASN A 823 2.84 -32.83 1.82
#